data_AF-A2DXZ7-F1
#
_entry.id   AF-A2DXZ7-F1
#
_cell.length_a   1.000
_cell.length_b   1.000
_cell.length_c   1.000
_cell.angle_alpha   90.00
_cell.angle_beta   90.00
_cell.angle_gamma   90.00
#
_symmetry.space_group_name_H-M   'P 1'
#
loop_
_entity.id
_entity.type
_entity.pdbx_description
1 polymer ?
#
loop_
_entity_poly.entity_id
_entity_poly.type
_entity_poly.pdbx_seq_one_letter_code
_entity_poly.pdbx_strand_id
1 'polypeptide(L)'
;MQSELAIEFPQLATGVFADYGGSSPISQSQVAKIEEYATDLSLFYNIGGKKSKAQQEIDAFKHELLQLFHVDENQYEIFFYNNTSAAIRALAYSFPFGAGGKFIEHADTHNSILGIRKIALARGAEVQPVGSYPKTIGKTHNLFAYSLESNFSGRKYPLDWCNQFISQSKPEEGLFCHVLLDAAAYVPTCDLDLSKYPAQYVVFSLLKMFGSPGGVLLVRKEAMAFLPGLTQLPFDEISVIAARSGLEVRKSIEKTLGKPISKYVFELANNFASRIKDLKHYNGKPAFELYPAERSTNPSEQGGIVAFNLRNVYGGPVPHDGIFTCATANNIFVRFGVHCNPGGTYMALGWKPADIYKATRAHEASCSLTASIMEGRHVGSVRVSFGYQLTQNDIDRLVEFFESHFVEKEPVDIEISEKFPLKSIYIHPVKGCQGFEVKLTPENPKWKLVATGLQYDSCWAIADELSTLLDRTRCPLLARFTTEISDNTLKITSPDGRSISVPANEAPKGTDFTSSTVCHEKISGVIYGPEVNEWFTEVLGRKAILVKVSQREMNVFRCFFTESMKIVSVKEIEQIVPHFIFESHKPFEEDKLLGKDVLFSNCEFYVQRRIPATTEMMIDCQKPGELPEPLKSICLLHSPAGGPIFGLEIIGKFRPSRKNPKEIELGSELVIKK
;
A
#
# COMPACT_ATOMS: atom_id res chain seq x y z
N MET A 1 12.38 -4.67 -27.12
CA MET A 1 11.96 -4.24 -25.77
C MET A 1 10.92 -5.18 -25.17
N GLN A 2 9.69 -5.26 -25.69
CA GLN A 2 8.65 -6.12 -25.09
C GLN A 2 9.05 -7.61 -24.97
N SER A 3 9.72 -8.16 -25.99
CA SER A 3 10.25 -9.54 -25.94
C SER A 3 11.29 -9.74 -24.84
N GLU A 4 12.21 -8.79 -24.68
CA GLU A 4 13.25 -8.82 -23.64
C GLU A 4 12.65 -8.66 -22.23
N LEU A 5 11.70 -7.74 -22.06
CA LEU A 5 10.96 -7.57 -20.80
C LEU A 5 10.17 -8.82 -20.42
N ALA A 6 9.58 -9.53 -21.40
CA ALA A 6 8.85 -10.76 -21.15
C ALA A 6 9.77 -11.91 -20.70
N ILE A 7 11.02 -11.93 -21.17
CA ILE A 7 12.04 -12.92 -20.76
C ILE A 7 12.57 -12.60 -19.38
N GLU A 8 12.95 -11.34 -19.13
CA GLU A 8 13.60 -10.95 -17.87
C GLU A 8 12.60 -10.74 -16.73
N PHE A 9 11.36 -10.32 -17.02
CA PHE A 9 10.33 -10.02 -16.02
C PHE A 9 8.98 -10.69 -16.33
N PRO A 10 8.91 -12.04 -16.50
CA PRO A 10 7.68 -12.75 -16.82
C PRO A 10 6.59 -12.55 -15.75
N GLN A 11 6.97 -12.30 -14.49
CA GLN A 11 6.04 -12.01 -13.40
C GLN A 11 5.24 -10.72 -13.59
N LEU A 12 5.64 -9.85 -14.52
CA LEU A 12 4.94 -8.59 -14.83
C LEU A 12 3.94 -8.74 -15.98
N ALA A 13 3.82 -9.92 -16.61
CA ALA A 13 3.01 -10.11 -17.81
C ALA A 13 1.49 -9.89 -17.60
N THR A 14 1.00 -10.07 -16.38
CA THR A 14 -0.45 -10.10 -16.07
C THR A 14 -0.97 -8.83 -15.38
N GLY A 15 -0.14 -7.80 -15.22
CA GLY A 15 -0.50 -6.60 -14.46
C GLY A 15 0.35 -5.38 -14.77
N VAL A 16 0.09 -4.28 -14.06
CA VAL A 16 0.89 -3.05 -14.12
C VAL A 16 1.62 -2.87 -12.80
N PHE A 17 2.93 -3.05 -12.82
CA PHE A 17 3.78 -2.77 -11.66
C PHE A 17 4.28 -1.33 -11.69
N ALA A 18 3.70 -0.45 -10.87
CA ALA A 18 4.06 0.95 -10.78
C ALA A 18 4.51 1.36 -9.37
N ASP A 19 5.21 0.45 -8.67
CA ASP A 19 5.87 0.70 -7.37
C ASP A 19 7.40 0.58 -7.45
N TYR A 20 7.99 1.06 -8.54
CA TYR A 20 9.44 1.02 -8.74
C TYR A 20 10.23 1.77 -7.64
N GLY A 21 9.65 2.83 -7.08
CA GLY A 21 10.23 3.59 -5.96
C GLY A 21 10.22 2.83 -4.63
N GLY A 22 9.48 1.70 -4.54
CA GLY A 22 9.57 0.73 -3.47
C GLY A 22 10.77 -0.21 -3.68
N SER A 23 10.77 -0.89 -4.83
CA SER A 23 11.85 -1.77 -5.29
C SER A 23 11.76 -2.00 -6.79
N SER A 24 12.90 -2.26 -7.44
CA SER A 24 12.85 -2.85 -8.79
C SER A 24 12.38 -4.30 -8.70
N PRO A 25 11.59 -4.79 -9.67
CA PRO A 25 11.36 -6.22 -9.84
C PRO A 25 12.70 -6.93 -10.04
N ILE A 26 12.84 -8.14 -9.48
CA ILE A 26 13.97 -9.02 -9.73
C ILE A 26 13.84 -9.65 -11.12
N SER A 27 14.94 -9.78 -11.85
CA SER A 27 14.95 -10.39 -13.17
C SER A 27 15.21 -11.90 -13.14
N GLN A 28 14.82 -12.62 -14.19
CA GLN A 28 15.10 -14.06 -14.32
C GLN A 28 16.60 -14.36 -14.33
N SER A 29 17.41 -13.50 -14.98
CA SER A 29 18.87 -13.63 -14.95
C SER A 29 19.43 -13.58 -13.52
N GLN A 30 18.85 -12.74 -12.66
CA GLN A 30 19.25 -12.65 -11.26
C GLN A 30 18.80 -13.87 -10.45
N VAL A 31 17.57 -14.35 -10.68
CA VAL A 31 17.07 -15.58 -10.06
C VAL A 31 17.97 -16.77 -10.40
N ALA A 32 18.32 -16.95 -11.67
CA ALA A 32 19.23 -18.01 -12.12
C ALA A 32 20.61 -17.90 -11.45
N LYS A 33 21.10 -16.67 -11.25
CA LYS A 33 22.37 -16.43 -10.54
C LYS A 33 22.28 -16.80 -9.05
N ILE A 34 21.15 -16.52 -8.40
CA ILE A 34 20.90 -16.95 -7.01
C ILE A 34 20.87 -18.48 -6.93
N GLU A 35 20.18 -19.14 -7.84
CA GLU A 35 20.07 -20.61 -7.88
C GLU A 35 21.45 -21.29 -8.10
N GLU A 36 22.27 -20.75 -9.00
CA GLU A 36 23.64 -21.21 -9.23
C GLU A 36 24.45 -21.24 -7.92
N TYR A 37 24.48 -20.13 -7.19
CA TYR A 37 25.26 -20.02 -5.95
C TYR A 37 24.62 -20.72 -4.76
N ALA A 38 23.29 -20.87 -4.75
CA ALA A 38 22.60 -21.65 -3.72
C ALA A 38 22.85 -23.16 -3.84
N THR A 39 23.16 -23.66 -5.06
CA THR A 39 23.32 -25.09 -5.35
C THR A 39 24.77 -25.55 -5.39
N ASP A 40 25.73 -24.66 -5.68
CA ASP A 40 27.16 -24.99 -5.69
C ASP A 40 27.95 -24.17 -4.66
N LEU A 41 28.06 -24.72 -3.44
CA LEU A 41 28.85 -24.10 -2.38
C LEU A 41 30.36 -24.03 -2.70
N SER A 42 30.85 -24.79 -3.69
CA SER A 42 32.27 -24.75 -4.08
C SER A 42 32.71 -23.36 -4.55
N LEU A 43 31.75 -22.57 -5.06
CA LEU A 43 31.95 -21.22 -5.59
C LEU A 43 32.38 -20.20 -4.53
N PHE A 44 32.18 -20.50 -3.24
CA PHE A 44 32.59 -19.64 -2.12
C PHE A 44 34.00 -19.95 -1.58
N TYR A 45 34.56 -21.12 -1.89
CA TYR A 45 35.84 -21.51 -1.31
C TYR A 45 37.02 -21.05 -2.16
N ASN A 46 38.08 -20.60 -1.48
CA ASN A 46 39.36 -20.36 -2.12
C ASN A 46 40.01 -21.70 -2.47
N ILE A 47 40.40 -21.88 -3.73
CA ILE A 47 41.03 -23.12 -4.21
C ILE A 47 42.46 -22.80 -4.64
N GLY A 48 43.44 -23.47 -4.03
CA GLY A 48 44.85 -23.34 -4.40
C GLY A 48 45.41 -21.91 -4.27
N GLY A 49 44.97 -21.16 -3.25
CA GLY A 49 45.40 -19.77 -3.01
C GLY A 49 44.75 -18.72 -3.93
N LYS A 50 43.88 -19.14 -4.86
CA LYS A 50 43.09 -18.22 -5.70
C LYS A 50 41.82 -17.80 -4.95
N LYS A 51 41.41 -16.54 -5.13
CA LYS A 51 40.12 -16.02 -4.67
C LYS A 51 38.99 -16.90 -5.20
N SER A 52 37.97 -17.14 -4.38
CA SER A 52 36.75 -17.83 -4.76
C SER A 52 36.06 -17.17 -5.96
N LYS A 53 35.19 -17.91 -6.65
CA LYS A 53 34.44 -17.37 -7.78
C LYS A 53 33.52 -16.23 -7.32
N ALA A 54 32.89 -16.41 -6.15
CA ALA A 54 32.09 -15.38 -5.50
C ALA A 54 32.88 -14.07 -5.31
N GLN A 55 34.08 -14.15 -4.72
CA GLN A 55 34.89 -12.96 -4.47
C GLN A 55 35.35 -12.28 -5.77
N GLN A 56 35.69 -13.05 -6.81
CA GLN A 56 36.04 -12.49 -8.12
C GLN A 56 34.87 -11.74 -8.76
N GLU A 57 33.65 -12.25 -8.64
CA GLU A 57 32.46 -11.57 -9.16
C GLU A 57 32.09 -10.32 -8.35
N ILE A 58 32.26 -10.36 -7.03
CA ILE A 58 32.06 -9.18 -6.17
C ILE A 58 33.09 -8.10 -6.51
N ASP A 59 34.37 -8.47 -6.68
CA ASP A 59 35.43 -7.52 -7.06
C ASP A 59 35.15 -6.89 -8.42
N ALA A 60 34.71 -7.70 -9.40
CA ALA A 60 34.32 -7.20 -10.72
C ALA A 60 33.09 -6.28 -10.64
N PHE A 61 32.10 -6.61 -9.80
CA PHE A 61 30.93 -5.76 -9.60
C PHE A 61 31.30 -4.42 -8.96
N LYS A 62 32.24 -4.40 -8.01
CA LYS A 62 32.75 -3.13 -7.45
C LYS A 62 33.32 -2.24 -8.56
N HIS A 63 34.13 -2.80 -9.44
CA HIS A 63 34.70 -2.08 -10.57
C HIS A 63 33.62 -1.53 -11.51
N GLU A 64 32.65 -2.38 -11.89
CA GLU A 64 31.52 -1.99 -12.76
C GLU A 64 30.62 -0.92 -12.13
N LEU A 65 30.41 -0.96 -10.81
CA LEU A 65 29.70 0.08 -10.09
C LEU A 65 30.46 1.40 -10.12
N LEU A 66 31.78 1.41 -9.87
CA LEU A 66 32.57 2.65 -9.93
C LEU A 66 32.52 3.27 -11.33
N GLN A 67 32.62 2.46 -12.37
CA GLN A 67 32.46 2.91 -13.76
C GLN A 67 31.07 3.50 -14.03
N LEU A 68 30.01 2.91 -13.46
CA LEU A 68 28.65 3.46 -13.56
C LEU A 68 28.56 4.88 -12.96
N PHE A 69 29.42 5.20 -12.00
CA PHE A 69 29.52 6.53 -11.39
C PHE A 69 30.65 7.41 -11.97
N HIS A 70 31.25 7.00 -13.10
CA HIS A 70 32.32 7.69 -13.81
C HIS A 70 33.59 7.91 -12.97
N VAL A 71 33.90 6.97 -12.06
CA VAL A 71 35.09 7.00 -11.18
C VAL A 71 35.77 5.63 -11.12
N ASP A 72 36.93 5.55 -10.47
CA ASP A 72 37.71 4.30 -10.31
C ASP A 72 38.08 4.00 -8.84
N GLU A 73 38.78 2.87 -8.62
CA GLU A 73 39.21 2.47 -7.27
C GLU A 73 40.26 3.42 -6.65
N ASN A 74 40.89 4.31 -7.41
CA ASN A 74 41.83 5.30 -6.87
C ASN A 74 41.10 6.49 -6.25
N GLN A 75 39.87 6.74 -6.69
CA GLN A 75 39.07 7.87 -6.22
C GLN A 75 38.09 7.47 -5.12
N TYR A 76 37.45 6.30 -5.23
CA TYR A 76 36.39 5.85 -4.31
C TYR A 76 36.58 4.39 -3.86
N GLU A 77 36.14 4.12 -2.63
CA GLU A 77 36.03 2.78 -2.05
C GLU A 77 34.55 2.38 -1.91
N ILE A 78 34.23 1.11 -2.16
CA ILE A 78 32.87 0.56 -2.07
C ILE A 78 32.72 -0.32 -0.83
N PHE A 79 31.73 0.00 0.00
CA PHE A 79 31.28 -0.83 1.11
C PHE A 79 29.87 -1.36 0.88
N PHE A 80 29.68 -2.67 1.00
CA PHE A 80 28.37 -3.33 0.93
C PHE A 80 27.77 -3.47 2.33
N TYR A 81 26.45 -3.37 2.45
CA TYR A 81 25.73 -3.57 3.70
C TYR A 81 24.41 -4.29 3.42
N ASN A 82 23.79 -4.87 4.46
CA ASN A 82 22.49 -5.56 4.31
C ASN A 82 21.37 -4.65 3.77
N ASN A 83 21.46 -3.33 3.98
CA ASN A 83 20.56 -2.33 3.39
C ASN A 83 21.17 -0.92 3.51
N THR A 84 20.58 0.05 2.81
CA THR A 84 21.03 1.45 2.81
C THR A 84 20.99 2.09 4.20
N SER A 85 20.02 1.74 5.05
CA SER A 85 19.96 2.24 6.43
C SER A 85 21.14 1.76 7.28
N ALA A 86 21.62 0.54 7.08
CA ALA A 86 22.82 0.03 7.73
C ALA A 86 24.07 0.77 7.25
N ALA A 87 24.17 1.05 5.94
CA ALA A 87 25.25 1.83 5.35
C ALA A 87 25.32 3.26 5.94
N ILE A 88 24.18 3.95 6.00
CA ILE A 88 24.05 5.28 6.62
C ILE A 88 24.45 5.24 8.10
N ARG A 89 24.02 4.21 8.83
CA ARG A 89 24.34 4.04 10.25
C ARG A 89 25.84 3.83 10.47
N ALA A 90 26.50 3.01 9.63
CA ALA A 90 27.94 2.78 9.70
C ALA A 90 28.73 4.08 9.47
N LEU A 91 28.33 4.87 8.45
CA LEU A 91 28.87 6.21 8.22
C LEU A 91 28.67 7.11 9.44
N ALA A 92 27.44 7.21 9.96
CA ALA A 92 27.12 8.10 11.07
C ALA A 92 27.90 7.77 12.36
N TYR A 93 28.10 6.48 12.67
CA TYR A 93 28.94 6.08 13.80
C TYR A 93 30.43 6.33 13.57
N SER A 94 30.89 6.35 12.33
CA SER A 94 32.30 6.59 12.02
C SER A 94 32.62 8.08 11.86
N PHE A 95 31.61 8.91 11.53
CA PHE A 95 31.78 10.33 11.28
C PHE A 95 32.16 11.12 12.55
N PRO A 96 33.09 12.09 12.46
CA PRO A 96 33.66 12.79 13.61
C PRO A 96 32.75 13.93 14.09
N PHE A 97 31.51 13.60 14.46
CA PHE A 97 30.64 14.55 15.15
C PHE A 97 31.26 14.97 16.48
N GLY A 98 31.16 16.27 16.79
CA GLY A 98 31.76 16.86 17.99
C GLY A 98 31.23 18.27 18.24
N ALA A 99 31.66 18.86 19.35
CA ALA A 99 31.34 20.24 19.71
C ALA A 99 31.73 21.22 18.58
N GLY A 100 30.83 22.15 18.26
CA GLY A 100 31.02 23.09 17.15
C GLY A 100 30.78 22.50 15.76
N GLY A 101 30.58 21.18 15.63
CA GLY A 101 30.19 20.53 14.39
C GLY A 101 28.68 20.61 14.14
N LYS A 102 28.26 20.33 12.91
CA LYS A 102 26.86 20.42 12.51
C LYS A 102 26.45 19.29 11.56
N PHE A 103 25.34 18.62 11.86
CA PHE A 103 24.60 17.81 10.91
C PHE A 103 23.48 18.63 10.30
N ILE A 104 23.44 18.72 8.97
CA ILE A 104 22.45 19.49 8.23
C ILE A 104 21.72 18.52 7.31
N GLU A 105 20.41 18.41 7.47
CA GLU A 105 19.60 17.50 6.66
C GLU A 105 18.53 18.23 5.85
N HIS A 106 18.38 17.85 4.59
CA HIS A 106 17.27 18.39 3.78
C HIS A 106 15.93 17.80 4.23
N ALA A 107 14.87 18.62 4.28
CA ALA A 107 13.56 18.25 4.83
C ALA A 107 12.83 17.16 4.01
N ASP A 108 13.18 17.02 2.73
CA ASP A 108 12.65 16.04 1.78
C ASP A 108 13.54 14.79 1.67
N THR A 109 14.25 14.44 2.74
CA THR A 109 15.08 13.23 2.81
C THR A 109 14.30 12.01 3.29
N HIS A 110 14.76 10.84 2.87
CA HIS A 110 14.29 9.57 3.42
C HIS A 110 14.57 9.46 4.93
N ASN A 111 13.67 8.82 5.67
CA ASN A 111 13.70 8.72 7.13
C ASN A 111 15.00 8.08 7.69
N SER A 112 15.70 7.28 6.88
CA SER A 112 16.99 6.68 7.24
C SER A 112 18.08 7.73 7.48
N ILE A 113 18.04 8.86 6.78
CA ILE A 113 18.96 9.99 6.99
C ILE A 113 18.66 10.69 8.32
N LEU A 114 17.38 10.78 8.69
CA LEU A 114 16.95 11.41 9.96
C LEU A 114 17.51 10.66 11.19
N GLY A 115 17.84 9.37 11.05
CA GLY A 115 18.46 8.57 12.11
C GLY A 115 19.83 9.11 12.56
N ILE A 116 20.54 9.83 11.70
CA ILE A 116 21.86 10.42 12.01
C ILE A 116 21.74 11.47 13.13
N ARG A 117 20.60 12.18 13.22
CA ARG A 117 20.36 13.24 14.21
C ARG A 117 20.67 12.77 15.64
N LYS A 118 20.24 11.55 15.99
CA LYS A 118 20.45 10.98 17.33
C LYS A 118 21.93 10.81 17.64
N ILE A 119 22.72 10.38 16.66
CA ILE A 119 24.17 10.16 16.82
C ILE A 119 24.91 11.49 16.88
N ALA A 120 24.56 12.44 16.00
CA ALA A 120 25.15 13.78 15.98
C ALA A 120 24.94 14.51 17.32
N LEU A 121 23.71 14.54 17.83
CA LEU A 121 23.37 15.15 19.12
C LEU A 121 24.09 14.48 20.29
N ALA A 122 24.13 13.15 20.32
CA ALA A 122 24.82 12.40 21.38
C ALA A 122 26.33 12.68 21.43
N ARG A 123 26.92 13.12 20.32
CA ARG A 123 28.33 13.52 20.21
C ARG A 123 28.55 15.04 20.31
N GLY A 124 27.50 15.82 20.62
CA GLY A 124 27.60 17.26 20.85
C GLY A 124 27.62 18.13 19.59
N ALA A 125 27.28 17.58 18.41
CA ALA A 125 27.06 18.36 17.20
C ALA A 125 25.63 18.96 17.17
N GLU A 126 25.47 20.10 16.51
CA GLU A 126 24.16 20.70 16.25
C GLU A 126 23.44 19.94 15.12
N VAL A 127 22.11 19.89 15.15
CA VAL A 127 21.27 19.32 14.08
C VAL A 127 20.41 20.43 13.48
N GLN A 128 20.43 20.58 12.16
CA GLN A 128 19.71 21.62 11.44
C GLN A 128 18.94 21.07 10.22
N PRO A 129 17.61 20.94 10.30
CA PRO A 129 16.78 20.68 9.12
C PRO A 129 16.70 21.91 8.23
N VAL A 130 16.81 21.73 6.91
CA VAL A 130 16.69 22.80 5.90
C VAL A 130 15.74 22.41 4.78
N GLY A 131 14.95 23.34 4.26
CA GLY A 131 14.08 23.13 3.07
C GLY A 131 14.73 23.56 1.75
N SER A 132 15.99 23.98 1.79
CA SER A 132 16.77 24.49 0.67
C SER A 132 18.26 24.28 0.96
N TYR A 133 19.14 24.82 0.10
CA TYR A 133 20.57 24.87 0.37
C TYR A 133 20.88 25.45 1.77
N PRO A 134 21.83 24.88 2.54
CA PRO A 134 22.20 25.37 3.87
C PRO A 134 22.73 26.80 3.85
N LYS A 135 22.25 27.65 4.75
CA LYS A 135 22.72 29.05 4.89
C LYS A 135 23.81 29.23 5.94
N THR A 136 24.01 28.23 6.79
CA THR A 136 24.92 28.30 7.95
C THR A 136 25.63 26.98 8.11
N ILE A 137 26.91 27.05 8.48
CA ILE A 137 27.75 25.91 8.84
C ILE A 137 28.25 26.07 10.28
N GLY A 138 28.65 24.96 10.89
CA GLY A 138 29.39 24.93 12.14
C GLY A 138 30.88 25.27 11.96
N LYS A 139 31.63 25.22 13.06
CA LYS A 139 33.03 25.63 13.16
C LYS A 139 34.05 24.52 12.92
N THR A 140 33.63 23.25 12.97
CA THR A 140 34.51 22.09 12.83
C THR A 140 34.03 21.19 11.68
N HIS A 141 33.59 19.96 11.96
CA HIS A 141 33.06 19.03 10.96
C HIS A 141 31.58 19.27 10.70
N ASN A 142 31.24 19.52 9.45
CA ASN A 142 29.89 19.72 8.96
C ASN A 142 29.51 18.59 8.01
N LEU A 143 28.34 17.98 8.18
CA LEU A 143 27.81 16.99 7.27
C LEU A 143 26.48 17.46 6.71
N PHE A 144 26.45 17.80 5.41
CA PHE A 144 25.20 18.09 4.70
C PHE A 144 24.70 16.83 3.99
N ALA A 145 23.53 16.35 4.41
CA ALA A 145 22.87 15.19 3.81
C ALA A 145 21.59 15.60 3.08
N TYR A 146 21.49 15.26 1.79
CA TYR A 146 20.29 15.50 1.00
C TYR A 146 20.05 14.39 -0.01
N SER A 147 18.78 14.16 -0.33
CA SER A 147 18.37 13.21 -1.37
C SER A 147 18.48 13.88 -2.74
N LEU A 148 19.06 13.19 -3.71
CA LEU A 148 19.17 13.70 -5.08
C LEU A 148 17.82 13.72 -5.81
N GLU A 149 16.95 12.77 -5.48
CA GLU A 149 15.56 12.71 -5.92
C GLU A 149 14.66 12.39 -4.72
N SER A 150 13.56 13.13 -4.57
CA SER A 150 12.53 12.85 -3.58
C SER A 150 11.87 11.52 -3.89
N ASN A 151 12.00 10.56 -2.99
CA ASN A 151 11.31 9.27 -3.10
C ASN A 151 9.78 9.36 -2.88
N PHE A 152 9.27 10.56 -2.56
CA PHE A 152 7.85 10.89 -2.48
C PHE A 152 7.36 11.55 -3.77
N SER A 153 7.94 12.70 -4.15
CA SER A 153 7.42 13.54 -5.24
C SER A 153 8.15 13.38 -6.58
N GLY A 154 9.31 12.72 -6.60
CA GLY A 154 10.20 12.66 -7.75
C GLY A 154 10.94 13.96 -8.05
N ARG A 155 10.80 14.99 -7.21
CA ARG A 155 11.56 16.24 -7.38
C ARG A 155 13.05 15.97 -7.25
N LYS A 156 13.85 16.48 -8.19
CA LYS A 156 15.31 16.40 -8.15
C LYS A 156 15.91 17.68 -7.59
N TYR A 157 16.98 17.53 -6.82
CA TYR A 157 17.69 18.64 -6.18
C TYR A 157 19.02 18.92 -6.90
N PRO A 158 19.52 20.17 -6.90
CA PRO A 158 20.74 20.52 -7.62
C PRO A 158 21.96 19.71 -7.14
N LEU A 159 22.57 18.96 -8.06
CA LEU A 159 23.79 18.19 -7.80
C LEU A 159 24.96 19.08 -7.34
N ASP A 160 25.05 20.29 -7.92
CA ASP A 160 26.13 21.24 -7.64
C ASP A 160 26.15 21.77 -6.20
N TRP A 161 25.08 21.55 -5.43
CA TRP A 161 25.11 21.80 -3.99
C TRP A 161 26.26 21.06 -3.30
N CYS A 162 26.70 19.91 -3.83
CA CYS A 162 27.86 19.23 -3.26
C CYS A 162 29.14 20.08 -3.41
N ASN A 163 29.43 20.58 -4.61
CA ASN A 163 30.60 21.42 -4.90
C ASN A 163 30.57 22.70 -4.07
N GLN A 164 29.40 23.37 -4.04
CA GLN A 164 29.20 24.61 -3.29
C GLN A 164 29.39 24.42 -1.78
N PHE A 165 28.98 23.27 -1.23
CA PHE A 165 29.12 23.02 0.20
C PHE A 165 30.57 22.64 0.55
N ILE A 166 31.20 21.79 -0.24
CA ILE A 166 32.58 21.34 -0.03
C ILE A 166 33.56 22.51 -0.12
N SER A 167 33.36 23.46 -1.05
CA SER A 167 34.22 24.63 -1.25
C SER A 167 34.26 25.60 -0.06
N GLN A 168 33.34 25.47 0.90
CA GLN A 168 33.36 26.25 2.14
C GLN A 168 34.34 25.69 3.20
N SER A 169 34.95 24.53 2.95
CA SER A 169 35.95 23.95 3.84
C SER A 169 37.17 24.87 3.95
N LYS A 170 37.72 24.95 5.17
CA LYS A 170 38.97 25.64 5.48
C LYS A 170 39.83 24.75 6.39
N PRO A 171 40.53 23.76 5.80
CA PRO A 171 41.30 22.77 6.56
C PRO A 171 42.32 23.38 7.52
N GLU A 172 42.92 24.51 7.15
CA GLU A 172 43.86 25.29 7.96
C GLU A 172 43.23 25.89 9.23
N GLU A 173 41.93 26.16 9.20
CA GLU A 173 41.14 26.61 10.36
C GLU A 173 40.48 25.43 11.10
N GLY A 174 40.71 24.18 10.66
CA GLY A 174 40.07 22.98 11.22
C GLY A 174 38.59 22.83 10.86
N LEU A 175 38.13 23.54 9.82
CA LEU A 175 36.74 23.52 9.36
C LEU A 175 36.61 22.65 8.11
N PHE A 176 35.75 21.64 8.17
CA PHE A 176 35.55 20.68 7.08
C PHE A 176 34.07 20.54 6.72
N CYS A 177 33.75 20.74 5.44
CA CYS A 177 32.40 20.57 4.91
C CYS A 177 32.30 19.30 4.07
N HIS A 178 31.52 18.35 4.57
CA HIS A 178 31.30 17.04 3.98
C HIS A 178 29.88 16.92 3.44
N VAL A 179 29.71 16.14 2.38
CA VAL A 179 28.42 15.90 1.73
C VAL A 179 28.11 14.41 1.70
N LEU A 180 26.90 14.07 2.14
CA LEU A 180 26.27 12.76 1.97
C LEU A 180 25.14 12.87 0.96
N LEU A 181 25.32 12.26 -0.22
CA LEU A 181 24.27 12.13 -1.21
C LEU A 181 23.44 10.88 -0.93
N ASP A 182 22.17 11.07 -0.59
CA ASP A 182 21.19 9.98 -0.65
C ASP A 182 20.71 9.82 -2.09
N ALA A 183 21.30 8.84 -2.77
CA ALA A 183 21.06 8.57 -4.18
C ALA A 183 20.01 7.47 -4.38
N ALA A 184 19.43 6.91 -3.31
CA ALA A 184 18.63 5.69 -3.36
C ALA A 184 17.37 5.76 -4.26
N ALA A 185 16.81 6.95 -4.47
CA ALA A 185 15.71 7.18 -5.41
C ALA A 185 16.14 7.74 -6.77
N TYR A 186 17.38 8.25 -6.87
CA TYR A 186 17.90 8.91 -8.07
C TYR A 186 18.57 7.90 -9.02
N VAL A 187 19.56 7.13 -8.53
CA VAL A 187 20.36 6.22 -9.37
C VAL A 187 19.63 5.02 -9.97
N PRO A 188 18.44 4.59 -9.48
CA PRO A 188 17.67 3.57 -10.20
C PRO A 188 17.32 3.97 -11.64
N THR A 189 17.17 5.27 -11.92
CA THR A 189 16.79 5.76 -13.24
C THR A 189 17.71 6.84 -13.81
N CYS A 190 18.49 7.53 -12.97
CA CYS A 190 19.35 8.63 -13.39
C CYS A 190 20.84 8.28 -13.31
N ASP A 191 21.60 8.90 -14.20
CA ASP A 191 23.07 8.84 -14.20
C ASP A 191 23.65 9.85 -13.19
N LEU A 192 24.66 9.42 -12.43
CA LEU A 192 25.35 10.24 -11.44
C LEU A 192 26.85 10.21 -11.73
N ASP A 193 27.37 11.35 -12.18
CA ASP A 193 28.78 11.52 -12.51
C ASP A 193 29.55 12.09 -11.31
N LEU A 194 30.23 11.23 -10.56
CA LEU A 194 31.03 11.64 -9.40
C LEU A 194 32.35 12.31 -9.78
N SER A 195 32.77 12.24 -11.05
CA SER A 195 33.91 13.04 -11.53
C SER A 195 33.57 14.53 -11.59
N LYS A 196 32.29 14.86 -11.86
CA LYS A 196 31.76 16.24 -11.85
C LYS A 196 31.25 16.69 -10.48
N TYR A 197 30.74 15.76 -9.70
CA TYR A 197 30.11 16.01 -8.40
C TYR A 197 30.77 15.14 -7.30
N PRO A 198 32.02 15.42 -6.90
CA PRO A 198 32.87 14.56 -6.08
C PRO A 198 32.49 14.58 -4.59
N ALA A 199 31.24 14.25 -4.28
CA ALA A 199 30.74 14.13 -2.91
C ALA A 199 31.55 13.09 -2.11
N GLN A 200 31.83 13.37 -0.83
CA GLN A 200 32.62 12.46 0.00
C GLN A 200 31.92 11.13 0.26
N TYR A 201 30.59 11.15 0.39
CA TYR A 201 29.79 9.98 0.72
C TYR A 201 28.58 9.88 -0.20
N VAL A 202 28.32 8.70 -0.76
CA VAL A 202 27.13 8.41 -1.57
C VAL A 202 26.51 7.12 -1.09
N VAL A 203 25.21 7.13 -0.83
CA VAL A 203 24.46 5.93 -0.41
C VAL A 203 23.35 5.60 -1.39
N PHE A 204 23.22 4.32 -1.71
CA PHE A 204 22.13 3.83 -2.56
C PHE A 204 21.74 2.39 -2.21
N SER A 205 20.73 1.86 -2.90
CA SER A 205 20.14 0.55 -2.64
C SER A 205 20.24 -0.35 -3.87
N LEU A 206 20.81 -1.54 -3.70
CA LEU A 206 20.81 -2.57 -4.74
C LEU A 206 19.37 -3.05 -5.02
N LEU A 207 18.50 -3.03 -4.00
CA LEU A 207 17.10 -3.45 -4.12
C LEU A 207 16.32 -2.49 -5.03
N LYS A 208 16.57 -1.19 -4.92
CA LYS A 208 15.91 -0.18 -5.76
C LYS A 208 16.51 -0.14 -7.17
N MET A 209 17.81 -0.33 -7.31
CA MET A 209 18.46 -0.30 -8.63
C MET A 209 18.23 -1.57 -9.45
N PHE A 210 18.28 -2.73 -8.79
CA PHE A 210 18.39 -4.03 -9.45
C PHE A 210 17.43 -5.08 -8.89
N GLY A 211 16.64 -4.80 -7.85
CA GLY A 211 15.71 -5.78 -7.28
C GLY A 211 16.34 -6.84 -6.39
N SER A 212 17.64 -6.70 -6.06
CA SER A 212 18.36 -7.61 -5.16
C SER A 212 18.64 -6.94 -3.80
N PRO A 213 18.46 -7.60 -2.65
CA PRO A 213 18.75 -7.01 -1.34
C PRO A 213 20.17 -6.41 -1.23
N GLY A 214 20.30 -5.33 -0.46
CA GLY A 214 21.59 -4.71 -0.18
C GLY A 214 21.59 -3.19 -0.25
N GLY A 215 22.57 -2.61 0.45
CA GLY A 215 22.89 -1.19 0.42
C GLY A 215 24.36 -0.98 0.13
N VAL A 216 24.68 0.15 -0.51
CA VAL A 216 26.04 0.53 -0.84
C VAL A 216 26.35 1.88 -0.21
N LEU A 217 27.56 2.00 0.34
CA LEU A 217 28.19 3.26 0.68
C LEU A 217 29.46 3.40 -0.17
N LEU A 218 29.49 4.42 -1.03
CA LEU A 218 30.72 4.88 -1.68
C LEU A 218 31.37 5.93 -0.78
N VAL A 219 32.66 5.78 -0.53
CA VAL A 219 33.46 6.76 0.21
C VAL A 219 34.62 7.22 -0.64
N ARG A 220 34.74 8.53 -0.85
CA ARG A 220 35.90 9.10 -1.53
C ARG A 220 37.15 8.81 -0.71
N LYS A 221 38.24 8.35 -1.33
CA LYS A 221 39.43 7.86 -0.60
C LYS A 221 40.04 8.89 0.35
N GLU A 222 40.07 10.16 -0.02
CA GLU A 222 40.53 11.25 0.85
C GLU A 222 39.68 11.41 2.12
N ALA A 223 38.39 11.06 2.06
CA ALA A 223 37.47 11.17 3.18
C ALA A 223 37.57 10.00 4.18
N MET A 224 38.26 8.92 3.82
CA MET A 224 38.49 7.77 4.71
C MET A 224 39.26 8.15 5.97
N ALA A 225 40.15 9.15 5.89
CA ALA A 225 40.92 9.64 7.04
C ALA A 225 40.03 10.19 8.17
N PHE A 226 38.79 10.63 7.84
CA PHE A 226 37.82 11.10 8.82
C PHE A 226 36.94 9.99 9.39
N LEU A 227 37.05 8.76 8.88
CA LEU A 227 36.20 7.63 9.26
C LEU A 227 37.03 6.45 9.82
N PRO A 228 37.80 6.63 10.91
CA PRO A 228 38.73 5.62 11.41
C PRO A 228 38.06 4.31 11.88
N GLY A 229 36.75 4.36 12.17
CA GLY A 229 35.96 3.18 12.57
C GLY A 229 35.16 2.53 11.44
N LEU A 230 35.22 3.05 10.20
CA LEU A 230 34.44 2.50 9.11
C LEU A 230 35.09 1.22 8.58
N THR A 231 34.36 0.11 8.69
CA THR A 231 34.79 -1.20 8.19
C THR A 231 33.66 -1.88 7.43
N GLN A 232 34.06 -2.81 6.56
CA GLN A 232 33.15 -3.72 5.86
C GLN A 232 32.56 -4.71 6.88
N LEU A 233 31.24 -4.65 7.08
CA LEU A 233 30.51 -5.64 7.88
C LEU A 233 30.13 -6.85 7.01
N PRO A 234 29.82 -8.02 7.60
CA PRO A 234 29.27 -9.13 6.84
C PRO A 234 28.02 -8.71 6.06
N PHE A 235 27.92 -9.17 4.81
CA PHE A 235 26.80 -8.94 3.92
C PHE A 235 26.48 -10.22 3.15
N ASP A 236 25.29 -10.27 2.54
CA ASP A 236 24.90 -11.40 1.72
C ASP A 236 25.57 -11.34 0.33
N GLU A 237 26.60 -12.17 0.16
CA GLU A 237 27.37 -12.27 -1.09
C GLU A 237 26.50 -12.68 -2.28
N ILE A 238 25.52 -13.58 -2.08
CA ILE A 238 24.63 -14.05 -3.14
C ILE A 238 23.78 -12.90 -3.67
N SER A 239 23.20 -12.10 -2.79
CA SER A 239 22.42 -10.92 -3.19
C SER A 239 23.28 -9.89 -3.95
N VAL A 240 24.54 -9.68 -3.57
CA VAL A 240 25.45 -8.77 -4.27
C VAL A 240 25.81 -9.28 -5.66
N ILE A 241 26.08 -10.58 -5.80
CA ILE A 241 26.36 -11.21 -7.10
C ILE A 241 25.11 -11.18 -8.00
N ALA A 242 23.93 -11.43 -7.44
CA ALA A 242 22.67 -11.28 -8.17
C ALA A 242 22.41 -9.83 -8.59
N ALA A 243 22.81 -8.83 -7.79
CA ALA A 243 22.73 -7.42 -8.17
C ALA A 243 23.59 -7.10 -9.40
N ARG A 244 24.78 -7.72 -9.53
CA ARG A 244 25.62 -7.61 -10.72
C ARG A 244 24.90 -8.10 -11.99
N SER A 245 24.22 -9.24 -11.91
CA SER A 245 23.40 -9.73 -13.04
C SER A 245 22.29 -8.73 -13.40
N GLY A 246 21.67 -8.10 -12.41
CA GLY A 246 20.67 -7.05 -12.63
C GLY A 246 21.24 -5.79 -13.30
N LEU A 247 22.50 -5.44 -13.03
CA LEU A 247 23.19 -4.35 -13.74
C LEU A 247 23.33 -4.65 -15.23
N GLU A 248 23.68 -5.89 -15.60
CA GLU A 248 23.79 -6.28 -17.01
C GLU A 248 22.44 -6.27 -17.73
N VAL A 249 21.37 -6.73 -17.07
CA VAL A 249 19.99 -6.63 -17.60
C VAL A 249 19.59 -5.17 -17.79
N ARG A 250 19.88 -4.30 -16.81
CA ARG A 250 19.62 -2.85 -16.94
C ARG A 250 20.36 -2.25 -18.13
N LYS A 251 21.65 -2.57 -18.33
CA LYS A 251 22.45 -2.10 -19.48
C LYS A 251 21.87 -2.58 -20.81
N SER A 252 21.44 -3.84 -20.88
CA SER A 252 20.80 -4.41 -22.08
C SER A 252 19.50 -3.68 -22.43
N ILE A 253 18.64 -3.45 -21.44
CA ILE A 253 17.37 -2.73 -21.65
C ILE A 253 17.61 -1.27 -22.04
N GLU A 254 18.56 -0.58 -21.41
CA GLU A 254 18.93 0.80 -21.77
C GLU A 254 19.39 0.89 -23.23
N LYS A 255 20.19 -0.09 -23.68
CA LYS A 255 20.59 -0.20 -25.09
C LYS A 255 19.39 -0.43 -26.01
N THR A 256 18.47 -1.32 -25.63
CA THR A 256 17.25 -1.61 -26.38
C THR A 256 16.28 -0.41 -26.44
N LEU A 257 16.22 0.41 -25.39
CA LEU A 257 15.44 1.65 -25.35
C LEU A 257 15.95 2.71 -26.32
N GLY A 258 17.25 2.70 -26.64
CA GLY A 258 17.88 3.68 -27.54
C GLY A 258 17.90 5.11 -26.99
N LYS A 259 17.61 5.30 -25.70
CA LYS A 259 17.65 6.58 -25.00
C LYS A 259 17.96 6.36 -23.51
N PRO A 260 18.46 7.38 -22.77
CA PRO A 260 18.71 7.25 -21.34
C PRO A 260 17.45 6.84 -20.58
N ILE A 261 17.58 5.92 -19.62
CA ILE A 261 16.46 5.46 -18.78
C ILE A 261 15.75 6.65 -18.11
N SER A 262 16.51 7.63 -17.61
CA SER A 262 15.99 8.83 -16.93
C SER A 262 15.00 9.60 -17.79
N LYS A 263 15.31 9.75 -19.08
CA LYS A 263 14.46 10.45 -20.04
C LYS A 263 13.20 9.64 -20.32
N TYR A 264 13.34 8.33 -20.49
CA TYR A 264 12.21 7.43 -20.74
C TYR A 264 11.20 7.44 -19.59
N VAL A 265 11.64 7.23 -18.34
CA VAL A 265 10.74 7.22 -17.18
C VAL A 265 10.12 8.59 -16.90
N PHE A 266 10.85 9.67 -17.19
CA PHE A 266 10.33 11.03 -17.10
C PHE A 266 9.20 11.29 -18.10
N GLU A 267 9.36 10.87 -19.36
CA GLU A 267 8.34 10.99 -20.40
C GLU A 267 7.06 10.22 -20.00
N LEU A 268 7.19 8.98 -19.50
CA LEU A 268 6.06 8.18 -19.02
C LEU A 268 5.36 8.83 -17.82
N ALA A 269 6.12 9.28 -16.82
CA ALA A 269 5.57 9.89 -15.62
C ALA A 269 4.82 11.18 -15.91
N ASN A 270 5.32 12.00 -16.83
CA ASN A 270 4.64 13.23 -17.23
C ASN A 270 3.42 12.98 -18.11
N ASN A 271 3.44 11.95 -18.96
CA ASN A 271 2.24 11.53 -19.71
C ASN A 271 1.12 11.09 -18.75
N PHE A 272 1.44 10.25 -17.76
CA PHE A 272 0.47 9.83 -16.75
C PHE A 272 -0.06 11.04 -15.96
N ALA A 273 0.85 11.88 -15.45
CA ALA A 273 0.49 13.02 -14.61
C ALA A 273 -0.39 14.04 -15.33
N SER A 274 -0.11 14.35 -16.61
CA SER A 274 -0.93 15.30 -17.38
C SER A 274 -2.34 14.76 -17.59
N ARG A 275 -2.48 13.47 -17.91
CA ARG A 275 -3.79 12.84 -18.16
C ARG A 275 -4.66 12.80 -16.91
N ILE A 276 -4.12 12.45 -15.75
CA ILE A 276 -4.93 12.40 -14.50
C ILE A 276 -5.23 13.80 -13.95
N LYS A 277 -4.37 14.80 -14.22
CA LYS A 277 -4.56 16.19 -13.74
C LYS A 277 -5.84 16.81 -14.31
N ASP A 278 -6.18 16.48 -15.55
CA ASP A 278 -7.33 17.03 -16.25
C ASP A 278 -8.65 16.29 -15.97
N LEU A 279 -8.60 15.15 -15.27
CA LEU A 279 -9.79 14.38 -14.92
C LEU A 279 -10.64 15.11 -13.86
N LYS A 280 -11.89 15.34 -14.23
CA LYS A 280 -12.90 16.02 -13.41
C LYS A 280 -14.14 15.16 -13.30
N HIS A 281 -14.79 15.22 -12.16
CA HIS A 281 -16.14 14.71 -12.03
C HIS A 281 -17.12 15.51 -12.89
N TYR A 282 -18.32 14.96 -13.09
CA TYR A 282 -19.40 15.62 -13.84
C TYR A 282 -19.73 17.05 -13.40
N ASN A 283 -19.54 17.36 -12.12
CA ASN A 283 -19.80 18.70 -11.57
C ASN A 283 -18.61 19.66 -11.74
N GLY A 284 -17.61 19.30 -12.54
CA GLY A 284 -16.44 20.10 -12.85
C GLY A 284 -15.36 20.14 -11.76
N LYS A 285 -15.56 19.50 -10.59
CA LYS A 285 -14.53 19.42 -9.56
C LYS A 285 -13.42 18.42 -9.95
N PRO A 286 -12.15 18.71 -9.62
CA PRO A 286 -11.04 17.81 -9.94
C PRO A 286 -11.14 16.52 -9.12
N ALA A 287 -10.89 15.38 -9.78
CA ALA A 287 -10.85 14.07 -9.12
C ALA A 287 -9.48 13.79 -8.47
N PHE A 288 -8.43 14.50 -8.90
CA PHE A 288 -7.04 14.28 -8.48
C PHE A 288 -6.45 15.55 -7.87
N GLU A 289 -5.64 15.37 -6.83
CA GLU A 289 -4.79 16.39 -6.25
C GLU A 289 -3.33 15.90 -6.30
N LEU A 290 -2.51 16.53 -7.13
CA LEU A 290 -1.12 16.12 -7.37
C LEU A 290 -0.14 16.80 -6.39
N TYR A 291 0.95 16.10 -6.08
CA TYR A 291 2.04 16.61 -5.26
C TYR A 291 3.40 16.45 -5.96
N PRO A 292 4.07 17.56 -6.34
CA PRO A 292 3.56 18.93 -6.33
C PRO A 292 2.38 19.13 -7.30
N ALA A 293 1.58 20.17 -7.08
CA ALA A 293 0.46 20.51 -7.95
C ALA A 293 0.91 20.79 -9.40
N GLU A 294 2.09 21.40 -9.54
CA GLU A 294 2.77 21.60 -10.81
C GLU A 294 4.09 20.84 -10.84
N ARG A 295 4.25 19.98 -11.85
CA ARG A 295 5.47 19.20 -12.08
C ARG A 295 6.37 19.94 -13.06
N SER A 296 7.68 19.85 -12.85
CA SER A 296 8.63 20.41 -13.82
C SER A 296 8.58 19.64 -15.14
N THR A 297 8.64 20.39 -16.25
CA THR A 297 8.80 19.86 -17.60
C THR A 297 10.27 19.60 -17.94
N ASN A 298 11.18 19.84 -17.01
CA ASN A 298 12.61 19.60 -17.14
C ASN A 298 13.02 18.25 -16.48
N PRO A 299 13.58 17.28 -17.24
CA PRO A 299 14.01 16.00 -16.69
C PRO A 299 15.16 16.10 -15.67
N SER A 300 15.88 17.23 -15.59
CA SER A 300 16.89 17.45 -14.54
C SER A 300 16.29 17.87 -13.20
N GLU A 301 15.03 18.30 -13.18
CA GLU A 301 14.34 18.80 -11.97
C GLU A 301 13.26 17.84 -11.46
N GLN A 302 12.84 16.89 -12.30
CA GLN A 302 11.76 15.95 -12.00
C GLN A 302 12.09 14.56 -12.55
N GLY A 303 11.79 13.54 -11.76
CA GLY A 303 11.99 12.13 -12.08
C GLY A 303 10.69 11.37 -12.30
N GLY A 304 10.82 10.04 -12.30
CA GLY A 304 9.77 9.09 -12.67
C GLY A 304 8.78 8.77 -11.53
N ILE A 305 8.48 9.70 -10.64
CA ILE A 305 7.55 9.47 -9.51
C ILE A 305 6.42 10.49 -9.58
N VAL A 306 5.18 10.05 -9.40
CA VAL A 306 3.95 10.86 -9.36
C VAL A 306 3.19 10.54 -8.07
N ALA A 307 3.14 11.51 -7.16
CA ALA A 307 2.34 11.43 -5.95
C ALA A 307 1.04 12.22 -6.11
N PHE A 308 -0.06 11.66 -5.63
CA PHE A 308 -1.38 12.30 -5.68
C PHE A 308 -2.33 11.71 -4.63
N ASN A 309 -3.46 12.37 -4.44
CA ASN A 309 -4.62 11.86 -3.72
C ASN A 309 -5.88 12.03 -4.58
N LEU A 310 -6.90 11.22 -4.29
CA LEU A 310 -8.20 11.29 -4.94
C LEU A 310 -9.18 12.12 -4.10
N ARG A 311 -10.03 12.87 -4.80
CA ARG A 311 -11.15 13.65 -4.26
C ARG A 311 -12.46 13.08 -4.81
N ASN A 312 -13.54 13.17 -4.05
CA ASN A 312 -14.88 12.79 -4.52
C ASN A 312 -15.64 14.00 -5.11
N VAL A 313 -16.86 13.79 -5.62
CA VAL A 313 -17.73 14.86 -6.16
C VAL A 313 -18.02 16.00 -5.18
N TYR A 314 -17.88 15.78 -3.87
CA TYR A 314 -18.06 16.83 -2.86
C TYR A 314 -16.76 17.62 -2.61
N GLY A 315 -15.61 17.14 -3.08
CA GLY A 315 -14.28 17.67 -2.76
C GLY A 315 -13.67 17.03 -1.51
N GLY A 316 -14.34 16.03 -0.93
CA GLY A 316 -13.85 15.27 0.21
C GLY A 316 -12.75 14.27 -0.17
N PRO A 317 -11.88 13.88 0.77
CA PRO A 317 -10.84 12.89 0.53
C PRO A 317 -11.41 11.49 0.27
N VAL A 318 -10.86 10.78 -0.71
CA VAL A 318 -11.11 9.34 -0.89
C VAL A 318 -10.05 8.54 -0.11
N PRO A 319 -10.45 7.55 0.70
CA PRO A 319 -9.51 6.77 1.52
C PRO A 319 -8.73 5.76 0.66
N HIS A 320 -7.49 5.47 1.07
CA HIS A 320 -6.54 4.65 0.30
C HIS A 320 -6.87 3.15 0.27
N ASP A 321 -7.61 2.65 1.25
CA ASP A 321 -8.04 1.25 1.35
C ASP A 321 -8.92 0.84 0.16
N GLY A 322 -9.90 1.67 -0.21
CA GLY A 322 -10.72 1.44 -1.39
C GLY A 322 -9.90 1.42 -2.68
N ILE A 323 -8.92 2.34 -2.80
CA ILE A 323 -8.04 2.41 -3.96
C ILE A 323 -7.14 1.17 -4.05
N PHE A 324 -6.56 0.76 -2.93
CA PHE A 324 -5.70 -0.43 -2.84
C PHE A 324 -6.45 -1.70 -3.24
N THR A 325 -7.67 -1.90 -2.74
CA THR A 325 -8.50 -3.06 -3.09
C THR A 325 -8.80 -3.08 -4.59
N CYS A 326 -9.21 -1.93 -5.17
CA CYS A 326 -9.48 -1.84 -6.60
C CYS A 326 -8.22 -2.08 -7.45
N ALA A 327 -7.09 -1.49 -7.06
CA ALA A 327 -5.84 -1.62 -7.79
C ALA A 327 -5.36 -3.07 -7.77
N THR A 328 -5.37 -3.72 -6.61
CA THR A 328 -5.01 -5.13 -6.46
C THR A 328 -5.91 -6.04 -7.30
N ALA A 329 -7.22 -5.78 -7.34
CA ALA A 329 -8.16 -6.54 -8.17
C ALA A 329 -7.90 -6.39 -9.68
N ASN A 330 -7.31 -5.27 -10.11
CA ASN A 330 -6.94 -5.01 -11.50
C ASN A 330 -5.46 -5.36 -11.80
N ASN A 331 -4.77 -6.10 -10.92
CA ASN A 331 -3.32 -6.36 -10.99
C ASN A 331 -2.47 -5.08 -11.16
N ILE A 332 -2.91 -3.98 -10.56
CA ILE A 332 -2.20 -2.70 -10.52
C ILE A 332 -1.51 -2.56 -9.17
N PHE A 333 -0.19 -2.45 -9.19
CA PHE A 333 0.62 -2.32 -7.98
C PHE A 333 1.13 -0.89 -7.85
N VAL A 334 0.55 -0.14 -6.91
CA VAL A 334 0.91 1.24 -6.57
C VAL A 334 1.14 1.36 -5.06
N ARG A 335 1.89 2.37 -4.62
CA ARG A 335 2.21 2.55 -3.20
C ARG A 335 1.26 3.53 -2.53
N PHE A 336 1.01 3.31 -1.24
CA PHE A 336 0.26 4.22 -0.38
C PHE A 336 1.08 4.55 0.88
N GLY A 337 0.92 5.78 1.37
CA GLY A 337 1.41 6.21 2.68
C GLY A 337 2.29 7.45 2.65
N VAL A 338 3.22 7.56 3.61
CA VAL A 338 4.20 8.65 3.76
C VAL A 338 5.52 8.33 3.09
N HIS A 339 5.60 7.18 2.40
CA HIS A 339 6.73 6.76 1.57
C HIS A 339 8.07 6.79 2.29
N CYS A 340 8.12 6.60 3.61
CA CYS A 340 9.33 6.80 4.41
C CYS A 340 9.97 8.20 4.26
N ASN A 341 9.21 9.18 3.80
CA ASN A 341 9.57 10.59 3.68
C ASN A 341 8.46 11.43 4.31
N PRO A 342 8.34 11.39 5.65
CA PRO A 342 7.29 12.10 6.36
C PRO A 342 7.42 13.61 6.21
N GLY A 343 8.64 14.15 6.11
CA GLY A 343 8.88 15.57 5.90
C GLY A 343 8.26 16.06 4.59
N GLY A 344 8.66 15.46 3.47
CA GLY A 344 8.10 15.77 2.15
C GLY A 344 6.59 15.55 2.07
N THR A 345 6.11 14.41 2.58
CA THR A 345 4.68 14.07 2.51
C THR A 345 3.82 15.03 3.34
N TYR A 346 4.14 15.25 4.61
CA TYR A 346 3.31 16.11 5.48
C TYR A 346 3.35 17.58 5.07
N MET A 347 4.48 18.07 4.56
CA MET A 347 4.55 19.41 3.96
C MET A 347 3.62 19.54 2.75
N ALA A 348 3.61 18.54 1.85
CA ALA A 348 2.75 18.56 0.67
C ALA A 348 1.25 18.43 1.01
N LEU A 349 0.92 17.68 2.06
CA LEU A 349 -0.45 17.53 2.56
C LEU A 349 -0.92 18.70 3.45
N GLY A 350 -0.07 19.71 3.69
CA GLY A 350 -0.42 20.90 4.48
C GLY A 350 -0.56 20.65 5.98
N TRP A 351 0.05 19.59 6.51
CA TRP A 351 0.03 19.30 7.94
C TRP A 351 0.90 20.30 8.72
N LYS A 352 0.39 20.77 9.87
CA LYS A 352 1.16 21.61 10.79
C LYS A 352 1.94 20.72 11.78
N PRO A 353 3.14 21.11 12.22
CA PRO A 353 3.92 20.33 13.19
C PRO A 353 3.16 19.95 14.47
N ALA A 354 2.32 20.86 15.00
CA ALA A 354 1.49 20.58 16.17
C ALA A 354 0.44 19.48 15.91
N ASP A 355 -0.17 19.48 14.71
CA ASP A 355 -1.16 18.47 14.31
C ASP A 355 -0.49 17.10 14.14
N ILE A 356 0.71 17.05 13.56
CA ILE A 356 1.51 15.82 13.44
C ILE A 356 1.85 15.27 14.83
N TYR A 357 2.26 16.13 15.76
CA TYR A 357 2.59 15.71 17.12
C TYR A 357 1.37 15.14 17.86
N LYS A 358 0.22 15.81 17.75
CA LYS A 358 -1.05 15.34 18.34
C LYS A 358 -1.46 13.99 17.75
N ALA A 359 -1.42 13.86 16.42
CA ALA A 359 -1.77 12.62 15.71
C ALA A 359 -0.85 11.46 16.08
N THR A 360 0.46 11.69 16.10
CA THR A 360 1.45 10.64 16.42
C THR A 360 1.36 10.17 17.87
N ARG A 361 1.08 11.06 18.83
CA ARG A 361 0.82 10.65 20.22
C ARG A 361 -0.47 9.87 20.39
N ALA A 362 -1.54 10.23 19.68
CA ALA A 362 -2.83 9.56 19.80
C ALA A 362 -2.84 8.14 19.20
N HIS A 363 -1.95 7.86 18.24
CA HIS A 363 -1.93 6.59 17.50
C HIS A 363 -0.78 5.63 17.88
N GLU A 364 0.08 6.00 18.85
CA GLU A 364 1.14 5.20 19.52
C GLU A 364 2.10 4.33 18.67
N ALA A 365 2.00 4.28 17.32
CA ALA A 365 3.02 3.67 16.48
C ALA A 365 2.97 4.19 15.03
N SER A 366 4.18 4.36 14.50
CA SER A 366 4.63 4.84 13.20
C SER A 366 4.11 4.09 11.97
N CYS A 367 4.00 4.84 10.87
CA CYS A 367 3.71 4.46 9.47
C CYS A 367 2.24 4.58 9.07
N SER A 368 1.99 5.43 8.08
CA SER A 368 0.71 6.02 7.68
C SER A 368 -0.21 5.12 6.84
N LEU A 369 -0.09 3.80 6.91
CA LEU A 369 -0.85 2.88 6.07
C LEU A 369 -2.30 2.66 6.55
N THR A 370 -2.73 3.34 7.62
CA THR A 370 -3.71 2.78 8.56
C THR A 370 -4.87 3.72 8.80
N ALA A 371 -4.55 4.99 9.09
CA ALA A 371 -5.47 6.11 9.02
C ALA A 371 -5.21 6.81 7.68
N SER A 372 -5.83 6.33 6.60
CA SER A 372 -5.71 7.01 5.29
C SER A 372 -6.22 8.45 5.37
N ILE A 373 -7.18 8.71 6.28
CA ILE A 373 -7.78 10.00 6.57
C ILE A 373 -7.84 10.24 8.10
N MET A 374 -7.49 11.45 8.55
CA MET A 374 -7.67 11.92 9.92
C MET A 374 -8.30 13.32 9.90
N GLU A 375 -9.35 13.54 10.69
CA GLU A 375 -10.07 14.83 10.76
C GLU A 375 -10.42 15.39 9.35
N GLY A 376 -10.79 14.51 8.40
CA GLY A 376 -11.12 14.88 7.02
C GLY A 376 -9.93 15.23 6.12
N ARG A 377 -8.69 14.92 6.50
CA ARG A 377 -7.47 15.14 5.70
C ARG A 377 -6.71 13.84 5.47
N HIS A 378 -6.11 13.67 4.30
CA HIS A 378 -5.21 12.55 4.05
C HIS A 378 -3.99 12.58 4.98
N VAL A 379 -3.54 11.42 5.44
CA VAL A 379 -2.30 11.26 6.24
C VAL A 379 -1.10 10.85 5.38
N GLY A 380 -1.36 10.34 4.17
CA GLY A 380 -0.35 9.96 3.18
C GLY A 380 -0.82 10.28 1.77
N SER A 381 -0.13 9.74 0.77
CA SER A 381 -0.53 9.83 -0.63
C SER A 381 -0.52 8.48 -1.32
N VAL A 382 -1.22 8.41 -2.45
CA VAL A 382 -0.92 7.44 -3.50
C VAL A 382 0.39 7.87 -4.18
N ARG A 383 1.22 6.91 -4.56
CA ARG A 383 2.44 7.13 -5.35
C ARG A 383 2.55 6.08 -6.44
N VAL A 384 2.60 6.57 -7.67
CA VAL A 384 2.95 5.80 -8.87
C VAL A 384 4.41 6.11 -9.19
N SER A 385 5.22 5.09 -9.33
CA SER A 385 6.66 5.21 -9.57
C SER A 385 7.07 4.32 -10.73
N PHE A 386 7.63 4.97 -11.75
CA PHE A 386 7.90 4.42 -13.08
C PHE A 386 9.32 3.88 -13.15
N GLY A 387 9.44 2.60 -13.51
CA GLY A 387 10.69 1.95 -13.88
C GLY A 387 10.83 1.80 -15.39
N TYR A 388 12.00 1.36 -15.85
CA TYR A 388 12.24 1.08 -17.28
C TYR A 388 11.46 -0.12 -17.83
N GLN A 389 10.79 -0.88 -16.95
CA GLN A 389 9.91 -1.98 -17.32
C GLN A 389 8.51 -1.54 -17.75
N LEU A 390 8.05 -0.34 -17.38
CA LEU A 390 6.73 0.15 -17.78
C LEU A 390 6.75 0.64 -19.23
N THR A 391 5.60 0.51 -19.89
CA THR A 391 5.36 0.88 -21.28
C THR A 391 4.22 1.90 -21.39
N GLN A 392 4.04 2.51 -22.57
CA GLN A 392 2.91 3.41 -22.81
C GLN A 392 1.55 2.72 -22.60
N ASN A 393 1.43 1.44 -22.95
CA ASN A 393 0.22 0.65 -22.70
C ASN A 393 -0.10 0.51 -21.20
N ASP A 394 0.93 0.45 -20.35
CA ASP A 394 0.74 0.43 -18.89
C ASP A 394 0.24 1.78 -18.38
N ILE A 395 0.65 2.90 -19.00
CA ILE A 395 0.11 4.23 -18.71
C ILE A 395 -1.36 4.29 -19.08
N ASP A 396 -1.73 3.78 -20.26
CA ASP A 396 -3.12 3.77 -20.72
C ASP A 396 -4.02 3.00 -19.74
N ARG A 397 -3.57 1.80 -19.32
CA ARG A 397 -4.26 0.99 -18.30
C ARG A 397 -4.38 1.70 -16.95
N LEU A 398 -3.32 2.39 -16.49
CA LEU A 398 -3.36 3.14 -15.24
C LEU A 398 -4.36 4.30 -15.30
N VAL A 399 -4.36 5.07 -16.38
CA VAL A 399 -5.29 6.19 -16.56
C VAL A 399 -6.72 5.67 -16.65
N GLU A 400 -6.97 4.65 -17.46
CA GLU A 400 -8.29 4.04 -17.62
C GLU A 400 -8.81 3.47 -16.30
N PHE A 401 -7.96 2.79 -15.53
CA PHE A 401 -8.31 2.31 -14.19
C PHE A 401 -8.77 3.45 -13.29
N PHE A 402 -7.97 4.51 -13.20
CA PHE A 402 -8.26 5.65 -12.34
C PHE A 402 -9.51 6.42 -12.78
N GLU A 403 -9.69 6.60 -14.08
CA GLU A 403 -10.86 7.26 -14.67
C GLU A 403 -12.14 6.44 -14.44
N SER A 404 -12.13 5.15 -14.79
CA SER A 404 -13.31 4.29 -14.71
C SER A 404 -13.79 4.00 -13.28
N HIS A 405 -12.87 3.95 -12.31
CA HIS A 405 -13.21 3.58 -10.94
C HIS A 405 -13.45 4.78 -10.01
N PHE A 406 -12.87 5.95 -10.31
CA PHE A 406 -12.86 7.08 -9.38
C PHE A 406 -13.36 8.40 -9.97
N VAL A 407 -13.62 8.50 -11.27
CA VAL A 407 -14.19 9.70 -11.88
C VAL A 407 -15.68 9.52 -12.13
N GLU A 408 -16.50 10.13 -11.27
CA GLU A 408 -17.96 10.11 -11.40
C GLU A 408 -18.49 10.88 -12.63
N LYS A 409 -19.35 10.23 -13.43
CA LYS A 409 -20.04 10.77 -14.62
C LYS A 409 -21.38 11.42 -14.26
N GLU A 410 -21.95 12.20 -15.19
CA GLU A 410 -23.19 12.93 -14.96
C GLU A 410 -24.32 11.97 -14.60
N PRO A 411 -25.04 12.20 -13.48
CA PRO A 411 -26.21 11.42 -13.15
C PRO A 411 -27.24 11.57 -14.28
N VAL A 412 -27.66 10.46 -14.87
CA VAL A 412 -28.73 10.50 -15.88
C VAL A 412 -30.04 10.62 -15.12
N ASP A 413 -30.73 11.76 -15.26
CA ASP A 413 -32.06 11.95 -14.69
C ASP A 413 -33.02 10.96 -15.36
N ILE A 414 -33.44 9.95 -14.58
CA ILE A 414 -34.40 8.96 -15.02
C ILE A 414 -35.48 8.89 -13.96
N GLU A 415 -36.73 9.12 -14.38
CA GLU A 415 -37.90 8.89 -13.54
C GLU A 415 -37.93 7.41 -13.13
N ILE A 416 -37.52 7.11 -11.89
CA ILE A 416 -37.77 5.80 -11.31
C ILE A 416 -39.25 5.76 -10.94
N SER A 417 -40.09 5.34 -11.89
CA SER A 417 -41.49 4.99 -11.63
C SER A 417 -41.64 3.57 -11.05
N GLU A 418 -40.53 2.84 -10.88
CA GLU A 418 -40.52 1.39 -10.67
C GLU A 418 -40.13 1.04 -9.24
N LYS A 419 -40.84 0.07 -8.67
CA LYS A 419 -40.69 -0.39 -7.29
C LYS A 419 -39.92 -1.69 -7.28
N PHE A 420 -38.96 -1.79 -6.38
CA PHE A 420 -38.16 -3.00 -6.22
C PHE A 420 -38.49 -3.66 -4.89
N PRO A 421 -39.26 -4.76 -4.87
CA PRO A 421 -39.60 -5.47 -3.64
C PRO A 421 -38.39 -6.23 -3.07
N LEU A 422 -38.21 -6.14 -1.76
CA LEU A 422 -37.22 -6.94 -1.01
C LEU A 422 -37.63 -8.42 -1.00
N LYS A 423 -36.73 -9.28 -1.47
CA LYS A 423 -36.91 -10.73 -1.53
C LYS A 423 -36.27 -11.47 -0.36
N SER A 424 -35.05 -11.09 0.03
CA SER A 424 -34.36 -11.73 1.16
C SER A 424 -33.37 -10.77 1.83
N ILE A 425 -33.04 -11.09 3.09
CA ILE A 425 -32.09 -10.35 3.92
C ILE A 425 -31.02 -11.33 4.38
N TYR A 426 -29.74 -10.96 4.24
CA TYR A 426 -28.63 -11.71 4.83
C TYR A 426 -27.86 -10.84 5.82
N ILE A 427 -27.35 -11.48 6.86
CA ILE A 427 -26.37 -10.89 7.79
C ILE A 427 -25.17 -11.82 7.92
N HIS A 428 -24.05 -11.28 8.38
CA HIS A 428 -22.81 -12.01 8.67
C HIS A 428 -22.47 -11.81 10.14
N PRO A 429 -23.05 -12.62 11.05
CA PRO A 429 -22.84 -12.43 12.48
C PRO A 429 -21.37 -12.49 12.87
N VAL A 430 -20.66 -13.51 12.37
CA VAL A 430 -19.23 -13.72 12.63
C VAL A 430 -18.45 -13.36 11.37
N LYS A 431 -17.52 -12.40 11.49
CA LYS A 431 -16.68 -11.95 10.38
C LYS A 431 -15.94 -13.14 9.75
N GLY A 432 -16.06 -13.27 8.43
CA GLY A 432 -15.44 -14.33 7.64
C GLY A 432 -16.23 -15.65 7.57
N CYS A 433 -17.31 -15.82 8.34
CA CYS A 433 -18.21 -16.99 8.23
C CYS A 433 -19.27 -16.83 7.14
N GLN A 434 -19.98 -17.91 6.80
CA GLN A 434 -21.06 -17.87 5.80
C GLN A 434 -22.16 -16.87 6.19
N GLY A 435 -22.78 -16.28 5.17
CA GLY A 435 -23.95 -15.43 5.36
C GLY A 435 -25.11 -16.22 5.93
N PHE A 436 -25.78 -15.65 6.91
CA PHE A 436 -27.01 -16.18 7.49
C PHE A 436 -28.20 -15.48 6.83
N GLU A 437 -29.02 -16.25 6.11
CA GLU A 437 -30.30 -15.76 5.62
C GLU A 437 -31.25 -15.57 6.80
N VAL A 438 -31.74 -14.35 6.96
CA VAL A 438 -32.73 -14.05 7.98
C VAL A 438 -34.05 -14.73 7.59
N LYS A 439 -34.42 -15.77 8.33
CA LYS A 439 -35.72 -16.43 8.18
C LYS A 439 -36.81 -15.60 8.85
N LEU A 440 -37.50 -14.78 8.08
CA LEU A 440 -38.70 -14.08 8.53
C LEU A 440 -39.90 -15.03 8.38
N THR A 441 -40.55 -15.36 9.50
CA THR A 441 -41.73 -16.22 9.53
C THR A 441 -43.00 -15.37 9.61
N PRO A 442 -44.20 -15.93 9.31
CA PRO A 442 -45.46 -15.21 9.51
C PRO A 442 -45.65 -14.69 10.95
N GLU A 443 -45.04 -15.36 11.95
CA GLU A 443 -45.08 -14.96 13.35
C GLU A 443 -44.05 -13.86 13.70
N ASN A 444 -43.02 -13.66 12.87
CA ASN A 444 -42.04 -12.58 13.01
C ASN A 444 -41.62 -12.03 11.63
N PRO A 445 -42.48 -11.21 10.98
CA PRO A 445 -42.27 -10.75 9.60
C PRO A 445 -41.24 -9.61 9.47
N LYS A 446 -40.60 -9.22 10.58
CA LYS A 446 -39.83 -7.99 10.73
C LYS A 446 -38.42 -8.27 11.25
N TRP A 447 -37.42 -7.55 10.71
CA TRP A 447 -36.06 -7.54 11.24
C TRP A 447 -35.64 -6.16 11.74
N LYS A 448 -34.94 -6.12 12.87
CA LYS A 448 -34.64 -4.86 13.57
C LYS A 448 -33.40 -4.17 13.02
N LEU A 449 -33.50 -2.85 12.89
CA LEU A 449 -32.38 -1.94 12.74
C LEU A 449 -32.00 -1.35 14.09
N VAL A 450 -30.73 -1.51 14.45
CA VAL A 450 -30.11 -0.96 15.65
C VAL A 450 -29.18 0.20 15.28
N ALA A 451 -28.65 0.90 16.29
CA ALA A 451 -27.72 2.02 16.07
C ALA A 451 -26.49 1.63 15.24
N THR A 452 -26.17 0.33 15.19
CA THR A 452 -24.98 -0.21 14.54
C THR A 452 -25.27 -0.94 13.22
N GLY A 453 -26.53 -0.96 12.78
CA GLY A 453 -26.91 -1.59 11.51
C GLY A 453 -28.06 -2.58 11.67
N LEU A 454 -28.03 -3.67 10.90
CA LEU A 454 -28.97 -4.79 11.02
C LEU A 454 -28.61 -5.53 12.30
N GLN A 455 -29.62 -5.89 13.08
CA GLN A 455 -29.39 -6.59 14.34
C GLN A 455 -28.51 -7.82 14.12
N TYR A 456 -27.45 -7.93 14.94
CA TYR A 456 -26.44 -8.99 14.96
C TYR A 456 -25.42 -9.01 13.82
N ASP A 457 -25.52 -8.11 12.85
CA ASP A 457 -24.53 -8.08 11.76
C ASP A 457 -23.15 -7.61 12.25
N SER A 458 -22.11 -8.33 11.81
CA SER A 458 -20.70 -8.04 12.09
C SER A 458 -20.39 -7.84 13.59
N CYS A 459 -21.16 -8.48 14.46
CA CYS A 459 -21.07 -8.32 15.91
C CYS A 459 -19.98 -9.22 16.55
N TRP A 460 -19.49 -10.21 15.80
CA TRP A 460 -18.45 -11.13 16.25
C TRP A 460 -17.30 -11.22 15.26
N ALA A 461 -16.10 -11.48 15.77
CA ALA A 461 -14.91 -11.77 14.99
C ALA A 461 -14.07 -12.83 15.69
N ILE A 462 -13.24 -13.53 14.92
CA ILE A 462 -12.30 -14.50 15.45
C ILE A 462 -10.91 -13.88 15.39
N ALA A 463 -10.08 -14.04 16.41
CA ALA A 463 -8.71 -13.55 16.44
C ALA A 463 -7.72 -14.67 16.77
N ASP A 464 -6.48 -14.52 16.33
CA ASP A 464 -5.39 -15.42 16.68
C ASP A 464 -4.64 -15.01 17.96
N GLU A 465 -3.61 -15.78 18.33
CA GLU A 465 -2.80 -15.56 19.52
C GLU A 465 -2.03 -14.24 19.54
N LEU A 466 -1.86 -13.59 18.38
CA LEU A 466 -1.23 -12.29 18.29
C LEU A 466 -2.24 -11.16 18.55
N SER A 467 -3.53 -11.47 18.68
CA SER A 467 -4.68 -10.55 18.66
C SER A 467 -5.01 -10.01 17.26
N THR A 468 -4.62 -10.74 16.22
CA THR A 468 -4.93 -10.38 14.84
C THR A 468 -6.28 -10.98 14.45
N LEU A 469 -7.21 -10.17 13.97
CA LEU A 469 -8.49 -10.68 13.47
C LEU A 469 -8.27 -11.58 12.24
N LEU A 470 -8.92 -12.73 12.27
CA LEU A 470 -8.99 -13.67 11.16
C LEU A 470 -10.15 -13.27 10.25
N ASP A 471 -9.88 -13.38 8.96
CA ASP A 471 -10.84 -13.25 7.86
C ASP A 471 -10.65 -14.43 6.92
N ARG A 472 -11.41 -14.50 5.82
CA ARG A 472 -11.28 -15.58 4.83
C ARG A 472 -9.94 -15.58 4.10
N THR A 473 -9.20 -14.47 4.11
CA THR A 473 -7.86 -14.40 3.50
C THR A 473 -6.82 -15.04 4.42
N ARG A 474 -6.91 -14.78 5.72
CA ARG A 474 -5.99 -15.31 6.74
C ARG A 474 -6.38 -16.70 7.24
N CYS A 475 -7.66 -17.05 7.12
CA CYS A 475 -8.22 -18.35 7.48
C CYS A 475 -9.40 -18.72 6.54
N PRO A 476 -9.12 -19.27 5.36
CA PRO A 476 -10.16 -19.66 4.39
C PRO A 476 -11.21 -20.62 4.94
N LEU A 477 -10.85 -21.42 5.95
CA LEU A 477 -11.74 -22.39 6.60
C LEU A 477 -12.98 -21.71 7.21
N LEU A 478 -12.88 -20.43 7.64
CA LEU A 478 -14.01 -19.67 8.18
C LEU A 478 -15.18 -19.60 7.20
N ALA A 479 -14.92 -19.55 5.89
CA ALA A 479 -15.96 -19.51 4.85
C ALA A 479 -16.85 -20.76 4.82
N ARG A 480 -16.48 -21.83 5.53
CA ARG A 480 -17.24 -23.07 5.62
C ARG A 480 -18.03 -23.20 6.93
N PHE A 481 -17.90 -22.24 7.84
CA PHE A 481 -18.69 -22.20 9.07
C PHE A 481 -20.05 -21.58 8.79
N THR A 482 -21.10 -22.22 9.28
CA THR A 482 -22.46 -21.66 9.24
C THR A 482 -22.79 -21.02 10.57
N THR A 483 -23.66 -20.00 10.52
CA THR A 483 -24.19 -19.35 11.72
C THR A 483 -25.71 -19.40 11.69
N GLU A 484 -26.31 -19.56 12.85
CA GLU A 484 -27.75 -19.52 13.05
C GLU A 484 -28.05 -18.70 14.30
N ILE A 485 -29.04 -17.81 14.22
CA ILE A 485 -29.48 -16.99 15.35
C ILE A 485 -30.94 -17.33 15.65
N SER A 486 -31.18 -17.85 16.85
CA SER A 486 -32.53 -18.14 17.38
C SER A 486 -32.53 -17.89 18.89
N ASP A 487 -33.65 -17.40 19.43
CA ASP A 487 -33.91 -17.27 20.88
C ASP A 487 -32.71 -16.75 21.71
N ASN A 488 -32.15 -15.60 21.31
CA ASN A 488 -31.00 -14.96 21.98
C ASN A 488 -29.68 -15.77 21.97
N THR A 489 -29.55 -16.74 21.06
CA THR A 489 -28.38 -17.62 20.96
C THR A 489 -27.79 -17.52 19.55
N LEU A 490 -26.48 -17.31 19.47
CA LEU A 490 -25.71 -17.47 18.24
C LEU A 490 -25.12 -18.88 18.25
N LYS A 491 -25.60 -19.73 17.34
CA LYS A 491 -25.02 -21.05 17.08
C LYS A 491 -24.07 -20.96 15.89
N ILE A 492 -22.87 -21.51 16.06
CA ILE A 492 -21.81 -21.53 15.05
C ILE A 492 -21.49 -23.00 14.79
N THR A 493 -21.60 -23.44 13.54
CA THR A 493 -21.36 -24.84 13.15
C THR A 493 -20.16 -24.92 12.22
N SER A 494 -19.22 -25.79 12.55
CA SER A 494 -18.01 -26.03 11.79
C SER A 494 -18.24 -26.99 10.62
N PRO A 495 -17.29 -27.08 9.67
CA PRO A 495 -17.47 -27.87 8.44
C PRO A 495 -17.55 -29.39 8.68
N ASP A 496 -17.08 -29.86 9.82
CA ASP A 496 -17.15 -31.25 10.26
C ASP A 496 -18.45 -31.57 11.04
N GLY A 497 -19.37 -30.62 11.14
CA GLY A 497 -20.68 -30.77 11.78
C GLY A 497 -20.70 -30.53 13.29
N ARG A 498 -19.56 -30.24 13.93
CA ARG A 498 -19.55 -29.80 15.34
C ARG A 498 -20.15 -28.40 15.45
N SER A 499 -20.73 -28.07 16.60
CA SER A 499 -21.30 -26.73 16.82
C SER A 499 -21.09 -26.23 18.23
N ILE A 500 -21.00 -24.91 18.36
CA ILE A 500 -20.96 -24.21 19.65
C ILE A 500 -22.02 -23.12 19.67
N SER A 501 -22.55 -22.83 20.86
CA SER A 501 -23.59 -21.82 21.06
C SER A 501 -23.13 -20.78 22.08
N VAL A 502 -23.34 -19.51 21.78
CA VAL A 502 -22.99 -18.40 22.66
C VAL A 502 -24.16 -17.42 22.83
N PRO A 503 -24.30 -16.76 23.99
CA PRO A 503 -25.33 -15.74 24.18
C PRO A 503 -25.16 -14.55 23.21
N ALA A 504 -26.25 -14.20 22.51
CA ALA A 504 -26.27 -13.17 21.48
C ALA A 504 -26.43 -11.74 22.04
N ASN A 505 -27.31 -11.53 23.03
CA ASN A 505 -27.57 -10.21 23.62
C ASN A 505 -26.82 -9.93 24.93
N GLU A 506 -26.26 -10.95 25.58
CA GLU A 506 -25.48 -10.74 26.80
C GLU A 506 -24.03 -10.33 26.46
N ALA A 507 -23.45 -9.47 27.29
CA ALA A 507 -22.03 -9.15 27.20
C ALA A 507 -21.22 -10.39 27.66
N PRO A 508 -20.16 -10.79 26.94
CA PRO A 508 -19.26 -11.83 27.42
C PRO A 508 -18.67 -11.40 28.77
N LYS A 509 -18.50 -12.35 29.69
CA LYS A 509 -17.87 -12.10 31.00
C LYS A 509 -16.34 -12.24 30.96
N GLY A 510 -15.74 -12.22 29.77
CA GLY A 510 -14.31 -12.41 29.58
C GLY A 510 -13.51 -11.12 29.66
N THR A 511 -12.30 -11.15 29.10
CA THR A 511 -11.36 -10.03 29.12
C THR A 511 -11.58 -9.09 27.93
N ASP A 512 -11.21 -7.82 28.12
CA ASP A 512 -11.18 -6.86 27.02
C ASP A 512 -10.20 -7.32 25.93
N PHE A 513 -10.62 -7.12 24.68
CA PHE A 513 -9.85 -7.39 23.48
C PHE A 513 -9.54 -6.07 22.77
N THR A 514 -8.33 -5.95 22.24
CA THR A 514 -7.96 -4.91 21.29
C THR A 514 -7.13 -5.55 20.20
N SER A 515 -7.53 -5.37 18.94
CA SER A 515 -6.82 -5.99 17.82
C SER A 515 -5.38 -5.48 17.68
N SER A 516 -4.44 -6.41 17.47
CA SER A 516 -3.05 -6.13 17.11
C SER A 516 -2.93 -5.88 15.61
N THR A 517 -3.72 -4.97 15.06
CA THR A 517 -3.61 -4.70 13.63
C THR A 517 -2.42 -3.77 13.40
N VAL A 518 -1.37 -4.32 12.78
CA VAL A 518 -0.46 -3.50 11.98
C VAL A 518 -1.34 -2.94 10.88
N CYS A 519 -1.66 -1.67 11.02
CA CYS A 519 -2.25 -0.88 9.96
C CYS A 519 -3.78 -0.85 9.76
N HIS A 520 -4.61 -1.14 10.77
CA HIS A 520 -6.05 -0.84 10.72
C HIS A 520 -6.54 -0.21 12.03
N GLU A 521 -7.74 0.39 11.99
CA GLU A 521 -8.44 0.88 13.18
C GLU A 521 -8.46 -0.21 14.26
N LYS A 522 -8.11 0.15 15.51
CA LYS A 522 -8.09 -0.79 16.63
C LYS A 522 -9.51 -1.25 16.92
N ILE A 523 -9.84 -2.48 16.55
CA ILE A 523 -11.13 -3.08 16.86
C ILE A 523 -11.08 -3.53 18.33
N SER A 524 -11.94 -2.94 19.14
CA SER A 524 -12.08 -3.29 20.55
C SER A 524 -13.25 -4.25 20.74
N GLY A 525 -13.19 -5.11 21.74
CA GLY A 525 -14.23 -6.09 22.02
C GLY A 525 -14.05 -6.79 23.35
N VAL A 526 -14.82 -7.85 23.59
CA VAL A 526 -14.68 -8.71 24.77
C VAL A 526 -14.58 -10.16 24.33
N ILE A 527 -13.61 -10.89 24.88
CA ILE A 527 -13.35 -12.29 24.54
C ILE A 527 -14.38 -13.19 25.23
N TYR A 528 -14.83 -14.26 24.55
CA TYR A 528 -15.63 -15.31 25.17
C TYR A 528 -14.79 -16.25 26.06
N GLY A 529 -15.44 -17.08 26.88
CA GLY A 529 -14.78 -17.94 27.86
C GLY A 529 -13.89 -19.03 27.25
N PRO A 530 -13.04 -19.70 28.07
CA PRO A 530 -12.06 -20.68 27.61
C PRO A 530 -12.66 -21.81 26.77
N GLU A 531 -13.81 -22.36 27.17
CA GLU A 531 -14.51 -23.43 26.44
C GLU A 531 -14.81 -23.05 24.98
N VAL A 532 -15.26 -21.82 24.74
CA VAL A 532 -15.55 -21.33 23.38
C VAL A 532 -14.28 -21.19 22.55
N ASN A 533 -13.21 -20.68 23.16
CA ASN A 533 -11.94 -20.46 22.49
C ASN A 533 -11.20 -21.78 22.20
N GLU A 534 -11.28 -22.75 23.12
CA GLU A 534 -10.73 -24.10 22.93
C GLU A 534 -11.43 -24.80 21.76
N TRP A 535 -12.76 -24.67 21.63
CA TRP A 535 -13.49 -25.20 20.50
C TRP A 535 -13.01 -24.62 19.16
N PHE A 536 -12.87 -23.29 19.05
CA PHE A 536 -12.33 -22.68 17.83
C PHE A 536 -10.90 -23.10 17.56
N THR A 537 -10.08 -23.23 18.60
CA THR A 537 -8.69 -23.67 18.47
C THR A 537 -8.58 -25.10 17.93
N GLU A 538 -9.43 -25.99 18.42
CA GLU A 538 -9.49 -27.38 17.98
C GLU A 538 -9.99 -27.51 16.54
N VAL A 539 -11.08 -26.81 16.19
CA VAL A 539 -11.67 -26.87 14.84
C VAL A 539 -10.75 -26.23 13.79
N LEU A 540 -10.10 -25.12 14.12
CA LEU A 540 -9.23 -24.40 13.17
C LEU A 540 -7.80 -24.95 13.12
N GLY A 541 -7.42 -25.83 14.07
CA GLY A 541 -6.05 -26.37 14.17
C GLY A 541 -4.98 -25.33 14.52
N ARG A 542 -5.39 -24.16 15.02
CA ARG A 542 -4.53 -23.04 15.43
C ARG A 542 -5.20 -22.26 16.55
N LYS A 543 -4.43 -21.60 17.40
CA LYS A 543 -4.99 -20.77 18.47
C LYS A 543 -5.96 -19.75 17.89
N ALA A 544 -7.18 -19.75 18.41
CA ALA A 544 -8.24 -18.88 17.95
C ALA A 544 -9.18 -18.55 19.11
N ILE A 545 -9.59 -17.28 19.18
CA ILE A 545 -10.50 -16.76 20.19
C ILE A 545 -11.71 -16.09 19.53
N LEU A 546 -12.89 -16.24 20.13
CA LEU A 546 -14.08 -15.53 19.69
C LEU A 546 -14.20 -14.20 20.45
N VAL A 547 -14.39 -13.11 19.71
CA VAL A 547 -14.50 -11.76 20.24
C VAL A 547 -15.86 -11.17 19.88
N LYS A 548 -16.55 -10.59 20.86
CA LYS A 548 -17.70 -9.71 20.62
C LYS A 548 -17.22 -8.27 20.40
N VAL A 549 -17.49 -7.70 19.24
CA VAL A 549 -16.94 -6.41 18.80
C VAL A 549 -17.73 -5.24 19.40
N SER A 550 -17.02 -4.22 19.88
CA SER A 550 -17.61 -2.95 20.34
C SER A 550 -17.96 -2.06 19.14
N GLN A 551 -19.24 -1.92 18.82
CA GLN A 551 -19.71 -1.13 17.68
C GLN A 551 -20.17 0.27 18.14
N ARG A 552 -19.81 1.36 17.41
CA ARG A 552 -20.13 2.76 17.81
C ARG A 552 -20.91 3.58 16.77
N GLU A 553 -21.01 3.15 15.52
CA GLU A 553 -21.79 3.80 14.45
C GLU A 553 -22.57 2.76 13.62
N MET A 554 -23.56 3.22 12.84
CA MET A 554 -24.34 2.36 11.95
C MET A 554 -23.45 1.84 10.83
N ASN A 555 -23.25 0.52 10.76
CA ASN A 555 -22.52 -0.10 9.67
C ASN A 555 -23.25 0.16 8.35
N VAL A 556 -22.47 0.40 7.29
CA VAL A 556 -22.96 0.59 5.92
C VAL A 556 -23.64 -0.69 5.42
N PHE A 557 -24.84 -0.55 4.85
CA PHE A 557 -25.51 -1.66 4.17
C PHE A 557 -25.21 -1.67 2.68
N ARG A 558 -25.13 -2.89 2.12
CA ARG A 558 -24.96 -3.14 0.69
C ARG A 558 -26.23 -3.75 0.12
N CYS A 559 -26.72 -3.17 -0.96
CA CYS A 559 -27.99 -3.49 -1.60
C CYS A 559 -27.74 -3.99 -3.03
N PHE A 560 -28.42 -5.08 -3.44
CA PHE A 560 -28.28 -5.67 -4.77
C PHE A 560 -29.62 -6.10 -5.36
N PHE A 561 -29.71 -6.11 -6.69
CA PHE A 561 -30.92 -6.41 -7.44
C PHE A 561 -30.67 -7.62 -8.31
N THR A 562 -31.51 -8.63 -8.13
CA THR A 562 -31.50 -9.83 -8.96
C THR A 562 -32.62 -9.73 -9.98
N GLU A 563 -32.29 -9.77 -11.27
CA GLU A 563 -33.28 -10.02 -12.32
C GLU A 563 -33.85 -11.43 -12.11
N SER A 564 -35.17 -11.59 -12.17
CA SER A 564 -35.82 -12.87 -11.94
C SER A 564 -35.19 -13.95 -12.85
N MET A 565 -34.55 -14.96 -12.25
CA MET A 565 -33.56 -15.87 -12.85
C MET A 565 -34.07 -16.83 -13.95
N LYS A 566 -35.02 -16.41 -14.79
CA LYS A 566 -35.53 -17.20 -15.92
C LYS A 566 -35.03 -16.72 -17.29
N ILE A 567 -34.48 -15.52 -17.43
CA ILE A 567 -34.15 -14.97 -18.75
C ILE A 567 -32.68 -15.17 -19.15
N VAL A 568 -31.74 -15.28 -18.21
CA VAL A 568 -30.30 -15.20 -18.54
C VAL A 568 -29.54 -16.53 -18.54
N SER A 569 -30.18 -17.68 -18.29
CA SER A 569 -29.57 -19.04 -18.39
C SER A 569 -28.13 -19.19 -17.85
N VAL A 570 -27.74 -18.42 -16.83
CA VAL A 570 -26.48 -18.60 -16.10
C VAL A 570 -26.76 -19.63 -15.00
N LYS A 571 -26.11 -20.79 -15.08
CA LYS A 571 -26.46 -21.94 -14.23
C LYS A 571 -25.76 -21.99 -12.88
N GLU A 572 -24.69 -21.24 -12.64
CA GLU A 572 -24.00 -21.26 -11.34
C GLU A 572 -23.45 -19.86 -11.05
N ILE A 573 -24.28 -19.03 -10.41
CA ILE A 573 -23.87 -17.75 -9.81
C ILE A 573 -23.61 -18.02 -8.34
N GLU A 574 -22.35 -18.24 -7.98
CA GLU A 574 -21.94 -18.22 -6.58
C GLU A 574 -21.16 -16.93 -6.30
N GLN A 575 -21.90 -15.82 -6.09
CA GLN A 575 -21.74 -14.86 -4.98
C GLN A 575 -22.03 -13.40 -5.30
N ILE A 576 -22.78 -12.84 -4.35
CA ILE A 576 -22.88 -11.44 -3.96
C ILE A 576 -22.77 -11.46 -2.41
N VAL A 577 -22.38 -10.36 -1.74
CA VAL A 577 -22.57 -10.19 -0.28
C VAL A 577 -23.64 -9.12 -0.05
N PRO A 578 -24.92 -9.49 -0.19
CA PRO A 578 -26.03 -8.56 -0.13
C PRO A 578 -26.64 -8.58 1.26
N HIS A 579 -26.72 -7.43 1.91
CA HIS A 579 -27.60 -7.34 3.08
C HIS A 579 -29.06 -7.44 2.63
N PHE A 580 -29.36 -6.91 1.45
CA PHE A 580 -30.67 -6.91 0.83
C PHE A 580 -30.60 -7.45 -0.59
N ILE A 581 -31.46 -8.42 -0.89
CA ILE A 581 -31.73 -8.89 -2.25
C ILE A 581 -33.09 -8.34 -2.68
N PHE A 582 -33.11 -7.61 -3.78
CA PHE A 582 -34.32 -7.09 -4.39
C PHE A 582 -34.68 -7.86 -5.67
N GLU A 583 -35.97 -8.06 -5.91
CA GLU A 583 -36.46 -8.65 -7.15
C GLU A 583 -36.87 -7.55 -8.14
N SER A 584 -36.52 -7.73 -9.41
CA SER A 584 -36.91 -6.83 -10.49
C SER A 584 -37.22 -7.58 -11.79
N HIS A 585 -38.11 -6.99 -12.59
CA HIS A 585 -38.43 -7.42 -13.95
C HIS A 585 -37.67 -6.61 -15.03
N LYS A 586 -36.85 -5.63 -14.62
CA LYS A 586 -35.92 -4.87 -15.46
C LYS A 586 -34.54 -4.77 -14.83
N PRO A 587 -33.46 -4.57 -15.61
CA PRO A 587 -32.13 -4.31 -15.08
C PRO A 587 -32.14 -3.14 -14.11
N PHE A 588 -31.50 -3.31 -12.96
CA PHE A 588 -31.32 -2.25 -12.00
C PHE A 588 -30.18 -1.33 -12.43
N GLU A 589 -30.43 -0.03 -12.44
CA GLU A 589 -29.45 0.97 -12.83
C GLU A 589 -29.02 1.79 -11.60
N GLU A 590 -27.94 1.33 -10.96
CA GLU A 590 -27.35 1.88 -9.73
C GLU A 590 -27.10 3.40 -9.81
N ASP A 591 -26.70 3.84 -11.00
CA ASP A 591 -26.35 5.21 -11.34
C ASP A 591 -27.49 6.20 -11.05
N LYS A 592 -28.75 5.74 -11.17
CA LYS A 592 -29.93 6.58 -10.94
C LYS A 592 -30.18 6.90 -9.47
N LEU A 593 -29.63 6.10 -8.56
CA LEU A 593 -29.88 6.25 -7.13
C LEU A 593 -28.78 7.03 -6.41
N LEU A 594 -27.60 7.21 -7.02
CA LEU A 594 -26.47 7.87 -6.37
C LEU A 594 -26.79 9.31 -5.94
N GLY A 595 -26.50 9.63 -4.68
CA GLY A 595 -26.76 10.94 -4.08
C GLY A 595 -28.23 11.23 -3.80
N LYS A 596 -29.14 10.25 -3.97
CA LYS A 596 -30.56 10.40 -3.68
C LYS A 596 -30.91 9.83 -2.30
N ASP A 597 -31.93 10.41 -1.69
CA ASP A 597 -32.59 9.78 -0.55
C ASP A 597 -33.50 8.68 -1.07
N VAL A 598 -33.35 7.48 -0.51
CA VAL A 598 -34.19 6.34 -0.83
C VAL A 598 -35.00 5.96 0.41
N LEU A 599 -36.26 5.64 0.17
CA LEU A 599 -37.14 5.09 1.17
C LEU A 599 -37.15 3.58 1.01
N PHE A 600 -36.94 2.89 2.12
CA PHE A 600 -37.10 1.46 2.20
C PHE A 600 -38.02 1.15 3.38
N SER A 601 -39.24 0.68 3.09
CA SER A 601 -40.33 0.65 4.08
C SER A 601 -40.58 2.04 4.70
N ASN A 602 -40.46 2.20 6.02
CA ASN A 602 -40.52 3.47 6.76
C ASN A 602 -39.13 4.00 7.17
N CYS A 603 -38.07 3.42 6.61
CA CYS A 603 -36.69 3.78 6.88
C CYS A 603 -36.14 4.67 5.76
N GLU A 604 -35.60 5.82 6.17
CA GLU A 604 -34.96 6.75 5.25
C GLU A 604 -33.46 6.49 5.20
N PHE A 605 -32.97 6.37 3.97
CA PHE A 605 -31.57 6.17 3.70
C PHE A 605 -31.06 7.16 2.64
N TYR A 606 -29.75 7.34 2.62
CA TYR A 606 -29.02 8.11 1.63
C TYR A 606 -28.09 7.20 0.86
N VAL A 607 -28.13 7.24 -0.46
CA VAL A 607 -27.20 6.48 -1.31
C VAL A 607 -25.94 7.31 -1.50
N GLN A 608 -24.83 6.87 -0.90
CA GLN A 608 -23.62 7.67 -0.79
C GLN A 608 -22.73 7.62 -2.03
N ARG A 609 -22.38 6.42 -2.50
CA ARG A 609 -21.47 6.18 -3.63
C ARG A 609 -21.60 4.75 -4.17
N ARG A 610 -20.94 4.50 -5.31
CA ARG A 610 -20.67 3.13 -5.78
C ARG A 610 -19.56 2.50 -4.95
N ILE A 611 -19.67 1.19 -4.75
CA ILE A 611 -18.58 0.38 -4.22
C ILE A 611 -18.09 -0.54 -5.36
N PRO A 612 -16.83 -0.40 -5.82
CA PRO A 612 -16.26 -1.33 -6.79
C PRO A 612 -16.13 -2.73 -6.18
N ALA A 613 -16.36 -3.76 -7.01
CA ALA A 613 -16.04 -5.16 -6.75
C ALA A 613 -16.17 -5.58 -5.28
N THR A 614 -17.35 -6.12 -4.93
CA THR A 614 -17.54 -6.89 -3.70
C THR A 614 -16.53 -8.03 -3.62
N THR A 615 -15.40 -7.81 -2.97
CA THR A 615 -14.52 -8.93 -2.58
C THR A 615 -15.20 -9.70 -1.47
N GLU A 616 -15.66 -10.92 -1.77
CA GLU A 616 -15.47 -12.10 -0.92
C GLU A 616 -15.90 -13.39 -1.65
N MET A 617 -14.98 -14.38 -1.67
CA MET A 617 -15.18 -15.77 -2.11
C MET A 617 -16.14 -16.56 -1.19
N MET A 618 -16.79 -17.56 -1.77
CA MET A 618 -17.32 -18.79 -1.17
C MET A 618 -17.05 -19.97 -2.11
N ILE A 619 -17.01 -21.11 -1.45
CA ILE A 619 -16.80 -22.45 -1.97
C ILE A 619 -18.17 -23.14 -1.82
N ASP A 620 -18.75 -23.65 -2.90
CA ASP A 620 -19.87 -24.60 -2.81
C ASP A 620 -19.44 -25.78 -1.92
N CYS A 621 -20.12 -25.98 -0.79
CA CYS A 621 -19.88 -27.10 0.11
C CYS A 621 -21.02 -28.11 0.10
N GLN A 622 -21.90 -28.10 -0.90
CA GLN A 622 -22.98 -29.08 -1.01
C GLN A 622 -22.69 -30.17 -2.04
N LYS A 623 -21.60 -30.94 -1.84
CA LYS A 623 -21.52 -32.41 -2.09
C LYS A 623 -20.10 -32.95 -1.84
N PRO A 624 -19.87 -33.74 -0.78
CA PRO A 624 -18.63 -34.48 -0.61
C PRO A 624 -18.66 -35.72 -1.52
N GLY A 625 -17.98 -35.72 -2.67
CA GLY A 625 -17.99 -36.94 -3.50
C GLY A 625 -17.19 -36.98 -4.80
N GLU A 626 -16.90 -35.87 -5.47
CA GLU A 626 -16.20 -35.92 -6.77
C GLU A 626 -15.06 -34.90 -6.82
N LEU A 627 -13.81 -35.39 -6.90
CA LEU A 627 -12.56 -34.67 -7.22
C LEU A 627 -12.22 -34.96 -8.71
N PRO A 628 -11.40 -34.18 -9.49
CA PRO A 628 -10.20 -33.42 -9.08
C PRO A 628 -9.87 -32.10 -9.85
N GLU A 629 -9.46 -31.04 -9.12
CA GLU A 629 -8.44 -30.00 -9.45
C GLU A 629 -8.79 -28.64 -8.78
N PRO A 630 -7.80 -27.86 -8.32
CA PRO A 630 -8.01 -26.59 -7.64
C PRO A 630 -8.53 -25.50 -8.60
N LEU A 631 -9.68 -24.93 -8.25
CA LEU A 631 -10.35 -23.83 -8.95
C LEU A 631 -9.42 -22.62 -9.16
N LYS A 632 -9.24 -22.23 -10.43
CA LYS A 632 -8.79 -20.90 -10.88
C LYS A 632 -9.99 -20.04 -11.29
N SER A 633 -9.79 -18.72 -11.23
CA SER A 633 -10.55 -17.55 -11.74
C SER A 633 -11.55 -16.89 -10.76
N ILE A 634 -11.39 -15.62 -10.35
CA ILE A 634 -11.41 -14.29 -11.05
C ILE A 634 -12.85 -13.81 -11.31
N CYS A 635 -13.22 -12.64 -10.77
CA CYS A 635 -14.34 -11.87 -11.31
C CYS A 635 -13.78 -10.88 -12.34
N LEU A 636 -13.78 -11.30 -13.61
CA LEU A 636 -13.67 -10.47 -14.80
C LEU A 636 -15.05 -10.51 -15.46
N LEU A 637 -15.75 -9.39 -15.54
CA LEU A 637 -16.63 -9.15 -16.67
C LEU A 637 -15.79 -8.43 -17.73
N HIS A 638 -15.10 -9.23 -18.54
CA HIS A 638 -14.83 -8.86 -19.93
C HIS A 638 -15.75 -9.73 -20.78
N SER A 639 -17.03 -9.40 -20.80
CA SER A 639 -17.80 -9.59 -22.03
C SER A 639 -17.60 -8.33 -22.86
N PRO A 640 -17.43 -8.41 -24.19
CA PRO A 640 -17.45 -7.24 -25.07
C PRO A 640 -18.72 -6.36 -24.93
N ALA A 641 -19.73 -6.82 -24.19
CA ALA A 641 -21.03 -6.16 -24.06
C ALA A 641 -21.59 -6.08 -22.61
N GLY A 642 -20.81 -6.27 -21.55
CA GLY A 642 -21.31 -6.20 -20.16
C GLY A 642 -20.33 -5.52 -19.23
N GLY A 643 -20.70 -4.34 -18.70
CA GLY A 643 -19.86 -3.54 -17.80
C GLY A 643 -19.64 -4.15 -16.42
N PRO A 644 -18.85 -3.49 -15.54
CA PRO A 644 -18.59 -3.96 -14.18
C PRO A 644 -19.89 -3.97 -13.36
N ILE A 645 -20.09 -4.99 -12.52
CA ILE A 645 -21.17 -5.04 -11.53
C ILE A 645 -20.70 -4.28 -10.30
N PHE A 646 -21.43 -3.23 -9.91
CA PHE A 646 -21.16 -2.45 -8.69
C PHE A 646 -22.17 -2.82 -7.60
N GLY A 647 -22.05 -2.18 -6.44
CA GLY A 647 -23.08 -2.16 -5.41
C GLY A 647 -23.23 -0.76 -4.84
N LEU A 648 -24.36 -0.51 -4.17
CA LEU A 648 -24.64 0.78 -3.55
C LEU A 648 -24.28 0.80 -2.06
N GLU A 649 -23.57 1.86 -1.65
CA GLU A 649 -23.40 2.24 -0.24
C GLU A 649 -24.63 3.02 0.22
N ILE A 650 -25.37 2.48 1.19
CA ILE A 650 -26.58 3.11 1.71
C ILE A 650 -26.40 3.45 3.20
N ILE A 651 -26.52 4.74 3.56
CA ILE A 651 -26.43 5.24 4.94
C ILE A 651 -27.83 5.59 5.48
N GLY A 652 -28.21 5.01 6.62
CA GLY A 652 -29.45 5.37 7.31
C GLY A 652 -29.39 6.75 7.97
N LYS A 653 -30.43 7.58 7.77
CA LYS A 653 -30.52 8.93 8.40
C LYS A 653 -31.19 8.94 9.78
N PHE A 654 -31.55 7.80 10.35
CA PHE A 654 -32.40 7.74 11.55
C PHE A 654 -31.59 7.63 12.85
N ARG A 655 -32.04 8.35 13.89
CA ARG A 655 -31.64 8.10 15.29
C ARG A 655 -32.69 7.18 15.93
N PRO A 656 -32.40 5.89 16.18
CA PRO A 656 -33.37 5.01 16.82
C PRO A 656 -33.72 5.56 18.21
N SER A 657 -35.00 5.69 18.53
CA SER A 657 -35.40 5.98 19.92
C SER A 657 -35.18 4.71 20.75
N ARG A 658 -34.74 4.84 22.01
CA ARG A 658 -34.66 3.69 22.94
C ARG A 658 -35.98 2.94 23.13
N LYS A 659 -37.13 3.53 22.74
CA LYS A 659 -38.46 2.97 22.95
C LYS A 659 -39.10 2.32 21.71
N ASN A 660 -38.55 2.50 20.51
CA ASN A 660 -39.09 1.89 19.27
C ASN A 660 -37.96 1.65 18.25
N PRO A 661 -37.54 0.40 18.01
CA PRO A 661 -36.66 0.05 16.90
C PRO A 661 -37.40 0.24 15.57
N LYS A 662 -36.69 0.68 14.53
CA LYS A 662 -37.22 0.64 13.15
C LYS A 662 -37.01 -0.77 12.60
N GLU A 663 -37.97 -1.27 11.83
CA GLU A 663 -38.00 -2.65 11.35
C GLU A 663 -38.16 -2.69 9.83
N ILE A 664 -37.51 -3.68 9.19
CA ILE A 664 -37.59 -3.97 7.76
C ILE A 664 -38.43 -5.23 7.55
N GLU A 665 -39.30 -5.22 6.54
CA GLU A 665 -40.23 -6.30 6.21
C GLU A 665 -39.93 -6.89 4.82
N LEU A 666 -40.11 -8.20 4.63
CA LEU A 666 -40.09 -8.78 3.28
C LEU A 666 -41.18 -8.12 2.40
N GLY A 667 -40.87 -7.92 1.13
CA GLY A 667 -41.74 -7.20 0.21
C GLY A 667 -41.71 -5.67 0.34
N SER A 668 -40.95 -5.12 1.30
CA SER A 668 -40.69 -3.68 1.36
C SER A 668 -40.12 -3.19 0.03
N GLU A 669 -40.63 -2.08 -0.47
CA GLU A 669 -40.18 -1.53 -1.74
C GLU A 669 -39.08 -0.49 -1.51
N LEU A 670 -38.02 -0.57 -2.30
CA LEU A 670 -37.08 0.54 -2.44
C LEU A 670 -37.63 1.54 -3.45
N VAL A 671 -37.78 2.80 -3.03
CA VAL A 671 -38.23 3.90 -3.90
C VAL A 671 -37.38 5.15 -3.69
N ILE A 672 -37.18 5.95 -4.74
CA ILE A 672 -36.59 7.29 -4.59
C ILE A 672 -37.58 8.18 -3.83
N LYS A 673 -37.10 8.90 -2.83
CA LYS A 673 -37.87 9.95 -2.15
C LYS A 673 -38.09 11.11 -3.13
N LYS A 674 -39.35 11.36 -3.49
CA LYS A 674 -39.76 12.50 -4.33
C LYS A 674 -39.45 13.83 -3.69
#